data_AF-A0A0B7B877-F1
#
_entry.id   AF-A0A0B7B877-F1
#
_cell.length_a   1.000
_cell.length_b   1.000
_cell.length_c   1.000
_cell.angle_alpha   90.00
_cell.angle_beta   90.00
_cell.angle_gamma   90.00
#
_symmetry.space_group_name_H-M   'P 1'
#
loop_
_entity.id
_entity.type
_entity.pdbx_description
1 polymer ?
#
loop_
_entity_poly.entity_id
_entity_poly.type
_entity_poly.pdbx_seq_one_letter_code
_entity_poly.pdbx_strand_id
1 'polypeptide(L)'
;EAMAGYLEENYCRNPGGNGIEPWCYVYTNGTNCQKRYCDVCHFQQVSDKLPALVCAKEISANPNFCTTSVQKYACFKSCGLSQAPPVTTACPANFIPYKERCVFMSTTSATLKQAKDFCSSQGTNGNLFQVRNEDDQEFLARIKQETGVDSYTFISGQLKNGDWYFTDTNILMSYFNWTGSTSTNDIKSGCIILYKITSTTGRSFGWISTDCTSTSSTNSYVCQVDRMPTCGSPPIPSDGILVGANNSVYKLGDRVYVRCKYSTVVPDAPSVMLCKKTGWTTLNSACGVCPVGWMLRGNRCIFISKTALTWSDATTFCRFGGRNSSLIRMLNDDDQFYLRAWRQKYALDGDHTWISGQLISGIWFYSDSIIPMTYFNWTSSAAKNNPKYNCLYLYREPTTSGRNGGWVSSVCNSITAYPFACQIDAYFTSDNSLSDASTSCQDALSDNPNFCTDTRSLSTAAAFCYQSCGFTPGTAICTAPLSTTYTLTTPLPIISAGGTMTFACNSGYFYTGGDRNRACGLTGNLLGTELSCNNNPPSMTVGYYLLKSRLSTTPSKTVFCLDFDGYRVPINGKIVTWFTYCEKAGDITFLIYRKSGSTYSLQGSYNITCQPGLIWSYDVPSASQTKVQVDDIVGAYTAVSGIISMTDCSGRPDKFLMASTATAATITEALGITSFTKQTCMAPAISYKVQK
;
A
#
# COMPACT_ATOMS: atom_id res chain seq x y z
N GLU A 1 2.94 -64.29 -20.66
CA GLU A 1 4.29 -63.99 -21.19
C GLU A 1 4.19 -62.68 -21.97
N ALA A 2 4.94 -61.60 -21.78
CA ALA A 2 5.83 -61.11 -20.73
C ALA A 2 5.92 -59.57 -20.94
N MET A 3 6.12 -58.83 -19.85
CA MET A 3 6.51 -57.42 -19.75
C MET A 3 5.41 -56.34 -19.90
N ALA A 4 4.68 -56.18 -18.81
CA ALA A 4 4.25 -54.88 -18.32
C ALA A 4 5.49 -53.99 -18.07
N GLY A 5 5.65 -52.94 -18.87
CA GLY A 5 6.63 -51.88 -18.64
C GLY A 5 5.93 -50.66 -18.03
N TYR A 6 6.39 -50.25 -16.85
CA TYR A 6 5.98 -49.07 -16.10
C TYR A 6 6.03 -47.80 -16.98
N LEU A 7 4.92 -47.05 -17.04
CA LEU A 7 4.78 -45.79 -17.78
C LEU A 7 4.67 -44.65 -16.77
N GLU A 8 5.77 -43.96 -16.46
CA GLU A 8 5.81 -42.89 -15.45
C GLU A 8 5.54 -41.47 -15.99
N GLU A 9 5.42 -41.25 -17.32
CA GLU A 9 5.29 -39.90 -17.90
C GLU A 9 4.41 -39.79 -19.16
N ASN A 10 3.78 -38.61 -19.36
CA ASN A 10 2.80 -38.31 -20.41
C ASN A 10 3.43 -37.98 -21.79
N TYR A 11 3.97 -38.97 -22.50
CA TYR A 11 4.45 -38.78 -23.87
C TYR A 11 3.44 -39.24 -24.93
N CYS A 12 3.40 -38.55 -26.07
CA CYS A 12 2.67 -38.96 -27.25
C CYS A 12 3.38 -40.13 -27.96
N ARG A 13 2.61 -41.12 -28.44
CA ARG A 13 3.08 -42.35 -29.09
C ARG A 13 2.20 -42.72 -30.28
N ASN A 14 2.77 -43.39 -31.29
CA ASN A 14 2.01 -44.13 -32.32
C ASN A 14 2.59 -45.54 -32.48
N PRO A 15 2.45 -46.42 -31.46
CA PRO A 15 3.09 -47.72 -31.49
C PRO A 15 2.37 -48.58 -32.53
N GLY A 16 3.07 -48.89 -33.62
CA GLY A 16 2.60 -49.74 -34.72
C GLY A 16 2.24 -49.01 -36.02
N GLY A 17 2.26 -47.67 -36.07
CA GLY A 17 2.00 -46.91 -37.32
C GLY A 17 0.56 -46.97 -37.87
N ASN A 18 -0.32 -47.73 -37.23
CA ASN A 18 -1.69 -48.01 -37.68
C ASN A 18 -2.72 -46.99 -37.16
N GLY A 19 -2.31 -46.06 -36.28
CA GLY A 19 -3.15 -44.96 -35.82
C GLY A 19 -3.02 -43.73 -36.72
N ILE A 20 -4.15 -43.08 -37.01
CA ILE A 20 -4.24 -41.88 -37.86
C ILE A 20 -3.36 -40.74 -37.31
N GLU A 21 -3.19 -40.64 -35.98
CA GLU A 21 -2.40 -39.61 -35.29
C GLU A 21 -1.72 -40.15 -34.01
N PRO A 22 -0.61 -39.56 -33.54
CA PRO A 22 0.00 -39.89 -32.25
C PRO A 22 -0.95 -39.62 -31.08
N TRP A 23 -0.88 -40.42 -30.02
CA TRP A 23 -1.78 -40.34 -28.87
C TRP A 23 -1.06 -40.57 -27.53
N CYS A 24 -1.64 -40.10 -26.44
CA CYS A 24 -1.21 -40.34 -25.07
C CYS A 24 -2.39 -40.81 -24.20
N TYR A 25 -2.08 -41.41 -23.04
CA TYR A 25 -3.06 -41.64 -21.98
C TYR A 25 -2.98 -40.49 -20.99
N VAL A 26 -4.13 -39.94 -20.61
CA VAL A 26 -4.21 -38.91 -19.57
C VAL A 26 -4.92 -39.45 -18.34
N TYR A 27 -4.36 -39.14 -17.17
CA TYR A 27 -4.93 -39.42 -15.86
C TYR A 27 -5.50 -38.14 -15.27
N THR A 28 -6.81 -38.11 -15.04
CA THR A 28 -7.45 -36.99 -14.33
C THR A 28 -7.70 -37.42 -12.88
N ASN A 29 -7.20 -36.66 -11.90
CA ASN A 29 -7.28 -36.99 -10.46
C ASN A 29 -6.81 -38.41 -10.11
N GLY A 30 -5.79 -38.90 -10.83
CA GLY A 30 -5.13 -40.19 -10.53
C GLY A 30 -5.96 -41.46 -10.76
N THR A 31 -7.19 -41.39 -11.27
CA THR A 31 -8.10 -42.56 -11.29
C THR A 31 -8.78 -42.87 -12.63
N ASN A 32 -8.82 -41.95 -13.58
CA ASN A 32 -9.55 -42.15 -14.84
C ASN A 32 -8.61 -42.03 -16.05
N CYS A 33 -8.26 -43.18 -16.66
CA CYS A 33 -7.33 -43.29 -17.78
C CYS A 33 -8.08 -43.19 -19.11
N GLN A 34 -7.82 -42.14 -19.91
CA GLN A 34 -8.45 -41.95 -21.22
C GLN A 34 -7.40 -41.68 -22.31
N LYS A 35 -7.62 -42.26 -23.50
CA LYS A 35 -6.79 -42.04 -24.70
C LYS A 35 -7.10 -40.68 -25.33
N ARG A 36 -6.06 -39.87 -25.60
CA ARG A 36 -6.15 -38.55 -26.27
C ARG A 36 -5.14 -38.47 -27.42
N TYR A 37 -5.53 -37.86 -28.53
CA TYR A 37 -4.63 -37.63 -29.67
C TYR A 37 -3.85 -36.32 -29.52
N CYS A 38 -2.59 -36.32 -29.94
CA CYS A 38 -1.62 -35.25 -29.77
C CYS A 38 -1.37 -34.49 -31.08
N ASP A 39 -1.31 -33.16 -31.00
CA ASP A 39 -0.81 -32.30 -32.09
C ASP A 39 0.69 -32.05 -31.90
N VAL A 40 1.52 -32.97 -32.41
CA VAL A 40 2.98 -33.00 -32.19
C VAL A 40 3.70 -31.88 -32.96
N CYS A 41 3.05 -31.25 -33.94
CA CYS A 41 3.68 -30.28 -34.85
C CYS A 41 3.17 -28.84 -34.69
N HIS A 42 2.18 -28.58 -33.83
CA HIS A 42 1.63 -27.24 -33.56
C HIS A 42 1.17 -26.46 -34.83
N PHE A 43 0.71 -27.16 -35.88
CA PHE A 43 0.35 -26.52 -37.15
C PHE A 43 -1.15 -26.36 -37.43
N GLN A 44 -2.07 -26.73 -36.53
CA GLN A 44 -3.50 -26.66 -36.88
C GLN A 44 -4.19 -25.35 -36.46
N GLN A 45 -4.76 -24.66 -37.45
CA GLN A 45 -5.80 -23.67 -37.24
C GLN A 45 -6.93 -24.25 -36.38
N VAL A 46 -7.47 -23.43 -35.48
CA VAL A 46 -8.55 -23.83 -34.54
C VAL A 46 -9.73 -24.42 -35.32
N SER A 47 -10.06 -25.69 -35.05
CA SER A 47 -11.15 -26.44 -35.72
C SER A 47 -11.94 -27.30 -34.73
N ASP A 48 -13.17 -27.65 -35.10
CA ASP A 48 -13.96 -28.65 -34.39
C ASP A 48 -13.55 -30.05 -34.83
N LYS A 49 -13.47 -30.99 -33.89
CA LYS A 49 -13.24 -32.41 -34.18
C LYS A 49 -14.53 -33.14 -34.57
N LEU A 50 -15.70 -32.62 -34.19
CA LEU A 50 -17.00 -33.10 -34.64
C LEU A 50 -17.55 -32.20 -35.76
N PRO A 51 -18.42 -32.74 -36.64
CA PRO A 51 -19.08 -31.93 -37.65
C PRO A 51 -19.83 -30.76 -37.03
N ALA A 52 -19.78 -29.59 -37.67
CA ALA A 52 -20.38 -28.35 -37.15
C ALA A 52 -21.88 -28.50 -36.80
N LEU A 53 -22.63 -29.31 -37.57
CA LEU A 53 -24.05 -29.61 -37.30
C LEU A 53 -24.26 -30.39 -36.00
N VAL A 54 -23.32 -31.26 -35.63
CA VAL A 54 -23.37 -32.02 -34.37
C VAL A 54 -23.07 -31.07 -33.20
N CYS A 55 -22.05 -30.23 -33.33
CA CYS A 55 -21.72 -29.23 -32.33
C CYS A 55 -22.84 -28.21 -32.10
N ALA A 56 -23.46 -27.71 -33.17
CA ALA A 56 -24.61 -26.81 -33.09
C ALA A 56 -25.79 -27.47 -32.35
N LYS A 57 -26.06 -28.76 -32.63
CA LYS A 57 -27.13 -29.51 -31.97
C LYS A 57 -26.88 -29.66 -30.47
N GLU A 58 -25.68 -30.07 -30.06
CA GLU A 58 -25.33 -30.24 -28.64
C GLU A 58 -25.36 -28.92 -27.87
N ILE A 59 -24.86 -27.84 -28.49
CA ILE A 59 -24.90 -26.48 -27.91
C ILE A 59 -26.35 -26.00 -27.75
N SER A 60 -27.20 -26.26 -28.74
CA SER A 60 -28.63 -25.89 -28.67
C SER A 60 -29.44 -26.71 -27.66
N ALA A 61 -29.05 -27.97 -27.44
CA ALA A 61 -29.73 -28.87 -26.51
C ALA A 61 -29.33 -28.61 -25.05
N ASN A 62 -28.12 -28.09 -24.80
CA ASN A 62 -27.65 -27.74 -23.46
C ASN A 62 -26.91 -26.39 -23.46
N PRO A 63 -27.50 -25.33 -22.88
CA PRO A 63 -26.89 -24.00 -22.81
C PRO A 63 -25.53 -23.96 -22.09
N ASN A 64 -25.25 -24.92 -21.21
CA ASN A 64 -24.01 -25.04 -20.47
C ASN A 64 -23.00 -26.02 -21.09
N PHE A 65 -23.28 -26.56 -22.29
CA PHE A 65 -22.43 -27.56 -22.93
C PHE A 65 -20.96 -27.11 -23.02
N CYS A 66 -20.70 -25.87 -23.42
CA CYS A 66 -19.36 -25.33 -23.57
C CYS A 66 -18.63 -25.04 -22.25
N THR A 67 -19.33 -25.05 -21.10
CA THR A 67 -18.71 -24.84 -19.78
C THR A 67 -18.55 -26.15 -19.02
N THR A 68 -19.54 -27.04 -19.06
CA THR A 68 -19.60 -28.23 -18.19
C THR A 68 -19.33 -29.56 -18.89
N SER A 69 -19.55 -29.67 -20.21
CA SER A 69 -19.37 -30.94 -20.93
C SER A 69 -17.91 -31.23 -21.25
N VAL A 70 -17.51 -32.50 -21.17
CA VAL A 70 -16.20 -32.96 -21.66
C VAL A 70 -16.14 -32.97 -23.19
N GLN A 71 -17.29 -33.08 -23.86
CA GLN A 71 -17.39 -33.04 -25.33
C GLN A 71 -17.17 -31.63 -25.90
N LYS A 72 -17.11 -30.58 -25.07
CA LYS A 72 -16.74 -29.21 -25.50
C LYS A 72 -15.40 -29.16 -26.23
N TYR A 73 -14.47 -30.05 -25.88
CA TYR A 73 -13.16 -30.13 -26.54
C TYR A 73 -13.22 -30.75 -27.94
N ALA A 74 -14.30 -31.48 -28.26
CA ALA A 74 -14.57 -31.95 -29.61
C ALA A 74 -15.29 -30.89 -30.47
N CYS A 75 -15.91 -29.89 -29.84
CA CYS A 75 -16.54 -28.72 -30.44
C CYS A 75 -15.77 -27.43 -30.11
N PHE A 76 -14.43 -27.51 -30.18
CA PHE A 76 -13.50 -26.51 -29.66
C PHE A 76 -13.69 -25.12 -30.28
N LYS A 77 -13.81 -25.05 -31.61
CA LYS A 77 -14.07 -23.80 -32.35
C LYS A 77 -15.49 -23.32 -32.12
N SER A 78 -16.47 -24.21 -32.18
CA SER A 78 -17.89 -23.90 -31.95
C SER A 78 -18.19 -23.40 -30.54
N CYS A 79 -17.40 -23.81 -29.54
CA CYS A 79 -17.46 -23.33 -28.17
C CYS A 79 -16.63 -22.05 -27.91
N GLY A 80 -16.02 -21.47 -28.95
CA GLY A 80 -15.23 -20.24 -28.84
C GLY A 80 -13.95 -20.39 -27.99
N LEU A 81 -13.43 -21.62 -27.85
CA LEU A 81 -12.21 -21.89 -27.08
C LEU A 81 -11.00 -21.45 -27.92
N SER A 82 -10.06 -20.73 -27.30
CA SER A 82 -8.77 -20.40 -27.91
C SER A 82 -7.71 -21.38 -27.42
N GLN A 83 -6.69 -21.64 -28.24
CA GLN A 83 -5.46 -22.25 -27.72
C GLN A 83 -4.90 -21.32 -26.63
N ALA A 84 -4.45 -21.89 -25.50
CA ALA A 84 -3.69 -21.11 -24.53
C ALA A 84 -2.46 -20.53 -25.28
N PRO A 85 -2.10 -19.25 -25.07
CA PRO A 85 -0.93 -18.69 -25.75
C PRO A 85 0.29 -19.55 -25.44
N PRO A 86 1.14 -19.86 -26.43
CA PRO A 86 2.37 -20.59 -26.18
C PRO A 86 3.19 -19.81 -25.16
N VAL A 87 3.62 -20.47 -24.09
CA VAL A 87 4.64 -19.90 -23.21
C VAL A 87 5.90 -19.79 -24.07
N THR A 88 6.21 -18.60 -24.56
CA THR A 88 7.45 -18.35 -25.29
C THR A 88 8.58 -18.51 -24.28
N THR A 89 9.32 -19.60 -24.37
CA THR A 89 10.49 -19.83 -23.53
C THR A 89 11.74 -19.43 -24.32
N ALA A 90 12.60 -18.60 -23.74
CA ALA A 90 13.81 -18.10 -24.40
C ALA A 90 15.08 -18.59 -23.68
N CYS A 91 16.20 -18.54 -24.39
CA CYS A 91 17.49 -18.93 -23.85
C CYS A 91 18.25 -17.76 -23.21
N PRO A 92 19.10 -18.02 -22.20
CA PRO A 92 20.05 -17.04 -21.70
C PRO A 92 20.92 -16.47 -22.83
N ALA A 93 21.54 -15.31 -22.59
CA ALA A 93 22.44 -14.71 -23.58
C ALA A 93 23.58 -15.69 -23.93
N ASN A 94 23.89 -15.82 -25.23
CA ASN A 94 24.89 -16.74 -25.78
C ASN A 94 24.54 -18.23 -25.69
N PHE A 95 23.30 -18.59 -25.36
CA PHE A 95 22.81 -19.96 -25.45
C PHE A 95 21.97 -20.16 -26.72
N ILE A 96 22.19 -21.28 -27.38
CA ILE A 96 21.49 -21.72 -28.59
C ILE A 96 20.24 -22.52 -28.18
N PRO A 97 19.04 -22.17 -28.67
CA PRO A 97 17.83 -22.93 -28.39
C PRO A 97 17.87 -24.30 -29.08
N TYR A 98 17.58 -25.37 -28.33
CA TYR A 98 17.54 -26.73 -28.85
C TYR A 98 16.50 -27.59 -28.11
N LYS A 99 15.39 -27.95 -28.80
CA LYS A 99 14.23 -28.62 -28.19
C LYS A 99 13.81 -27.87 -26.91
N GLU A 100 13.43 -28.54 -25.82
CA GLU A 100 13.07 -27.90 -24.54
C GLU A 100 14.26 -27.38 -23.71
N ARG A 101 15.46 -27.32 -24.30
CA ARG A 101 16.70 -26.92 -23.62
C ARG A 101 17.35 -25.72 -24.31
N CYS A 102 18.26 -25.09 -23.60
CA CYS A 102 19.19 -24.09 -24.09
C CYS A 102 20.60 -24.62 -23.95
N VAL A 103 21.42 -24.46 -24.98
CA VAL A 103 22.75 -25.08 -25.05
C VAL A 103 23.82 -24.02 -25.20
N PHE A 104 24.89 -24.14 -24.44
CA PHE A 104 26.06 -23.29 -24.55
C PHE A 104 27.28 -24.12 -24.93
N MET A 105 28.02 -23.68 -25.94
CA MET A 105 29.28 -24.28 -26.37
C MET A 105 30.43 -23.35 -25.97
N SER A 106 31.34 -23.82 -25.12
CA SER A 106 32.52 -23.05 -24.75
C SER A 106 33.54 -23.03 -25.89
N THR A 107 34.02 -21.83 -26.25
CA THR A 107 35.15 -21.63 -27.17
C THR A 107 36.50 -21.69 -26.46
N THR A 108 36.52 -21.65 -25.12
CA THR A 108 37.72 -21.78 -24.29
C THR A 108 37.77 -23.12 -23.57
N SER A 109 38.97 -23.57 -23.22
CA SER A 109 39.18 -24.80 -22.45
C SER A 109 39.15 -24.52 -20.94
N ALA A 110 38.55 -25.43 -20.19
CA ALA A 110 38.52 -25.39 -18.73
C ALA A 110 38.74 -26.80 -18.15
N THR A 111 39.10 -26.88 -16.87
CA THR A 111 39.08 -28.16 -16.15
C THR A 111 37.65 -28.68 -16.02
N LEU A 112 37.48 -30.00 -15.85
CA LEU A 112 36.14 -30.60 -15.69
C LEU A 112 35.36 -29.97 -14.53
N LYS A 113 36.04 -29.68 -13.40
CA LYS A 113 35.41 -29.01 -12.25
C LYS A 113 34.89 -27.62 -12.61
N GLN A 114 35.72 -26.80 -13.25
CA GLN A 114 35.31 -25.46 -13.69
C GLN A 114 34.15 -25.50 -14.68
N ALA A 115 34.16 -26.47 -15.61
CA ALA A 115 33.06 -26.67 -16.56
C ALA A 115 31.75 -27.02 -15.85
N LYS A 116 31.77 -27.95 -14.89
CA LYS A 116 30.60 -28.32 -14.07
C LYS A 116 30.07 -27.14 -13.26
N ASP A 117 30.96 -26.43 -12.56
CA ASP A 117 30.61 -25.27 -11.73
C ASP A 117 29.97 -24.17 -12.60
N PHE A 118 30.56 -23.90 -13.76
CA PHE A 118 29.99 -22.96 -14.73
C PHE A 118 28.60 -23.42 -15.16
N CYS A 119 28.44 -24.63 -15.73
CA CYS A 119 27.15 -25.09 -16.25
C CYS A 119 26.04 -25.09 -15.18
N SER A 120 26.38 -25.47 -13.94
CA SER A 120 25.44 -25.51 -12.81
C SER A 120 24.97 -24.12 -12.37
N SER A 121 25.78 -23.09 -12.60
CA SER A 121 25.44 -21.70 -12.27
C SER A 121 24.55 -21.00 -13.31
N GLN A 122 24.30 -21.61 -14.48
CA GLN A 122 23.65 -20.91 -15.61
C GLN A 122 22.12 -20.91 -15.56
N GLY A 123 21.48 -21.82 -14.83
CA GLY A 123 20.02 -21.89 -14.79
C GLY A 123 19.44 -23.17 -14.18
N THR A 124 18.12 -23.30 -14.23
CA THR A 124 17.43 -24.53 -13.78
C THR A 124 17.86 -25.72 -14.66
N ASN A 125 18.15 -26.86 -14.02
CA ASN A 125 18.76 -28.04 -14.63
C ASN A 125 20.08 -27.76 -15.39
N GLY A 126 20.80 -26.70 -14.97
CA GLY A 126 22.14 -26.38 -15.44
C GLY A 126 23.11 -27.53 -15.20
N ASN A 127 23.64 -28.13 -16.26
CA ASN A 127 24.60 -29.22 -16.18
C ASN A 127 25.38 -29.34 -17.51
N LEU A 128 26.42 -30.17 -17.56
CA LEU A 128 27.00 -30.64 -18.82
C LEU A 128 25.89 -31.24 -19.71
N PHE A 129 26.01 -31.05 -21.01
CA PHE A 129 24.98 -31.45 -21.97
C PHE A 129 24.75 -32.97 -21.97
N GLN A 130 23.51 -33.38 -21.76
CA GLN A 130 23.10 -34.78 -21.70
C GLN A 130 22.65 -35.26 -23.08
N VAL A 131 23.46 -36.13 -23.70
CA VAL A 131 23.14 -36.72 -25.02
C VAL A 131 22.21 -37.92 -24.81
N ARG A 132 20.94 -37.80 -25.20
CA ARG A 132 19.91 -38.81 -24.91
C ARG A 132 19.54 -39.69 -26.12
N ASN A 133 19.90 -39.27 -27.33
CA ASN A 133 19.56 -39.96 -28.58
C ASN A 133 20.46 -39.46 -29.72
N GLU A 134 20.23 -39.99 -30.92
CA GLU A 134 20.96 -39.65 -32.14
C GLU A 134 20.80 -38.17 -32.53
N ASP A 135 19.61 -37.58 -32.41
CA ASP A 135 19.41 -36.15 -32.71
C ASP A 135 20.29 -35.25 -31.82
N ASP A 136 20.43 -35.59 -30.54
CA ASP A 136 21.28 -34.84 -29.60
C ASP A 136 22.75 -34.94 -30.01
N GLN A 137 23.18 -36.11 -30.50
CA GLN A 137 24.53 -36.33 -31.00
C GLN A 137 24.81 -35.54 -32.28
N GLU A 138 23.87 -35.55 -33.24
CA GLU A 138 23.97 -34.77 -34.48
C GLU A 138 23.95 -33.26 -34.21
N PHE A 139 23.12 -32.82 -33.25
CA PHE A 139 23.11 -31.44 -32.80
C PHE A 139 24.49 -31.01 -32.28
N LEU A 140 25.13 -31.82 -31.42
CA LEU A 140 26.47 -31.52 -30.93
C LEU A 140 27.52 -31.47 -32.04
N ALA A 141 27.45 -32.38 -33.02
CA ALA A 141 28.33 -32.37 -34.17
C ALA A 141 28.20 -31.07 -34.98
N ARG A 142 26.97 -30.62 -35.21
CA ARG A 142 26.68 -29.39 -35.94
C ARG A 142 27.19 -28.16 -35.20
N ILE A 143 26.88 -28.01 -33.91
CA ILE A 143 27.32 -26.80 -33.17
C ILE A 143 28.85 -26.71 -33.10
N LYS A 144 29.58 -27.83 -33.01
CA LYS A 144 31.05 -27.80 -33.02
C LYS A 144 31.61 -27.32 -34.36
N GLN A 145 30.99 -27.74 -35.47
CA GLN A 145 31.34 -27.25 -36.80
C GLN A 145 31.03 -25.75 -36.93
N GLU A 146 29.85 -25.30 -36.50
CA GLU A 146 29.42 -23.89 -36.56
C GLU A 146 30.29 -22.98 -35.69
N THR A 147 30.71 -23.43 -34.50
CA THR A 147 31.59 -22.66 -33.60
C THR A 147 33.08 -22.80 -33.93
N GLY A 148 33.46 -23.67 -34.88
CA GLY A 148 34.86 -23.97 -35.22
C GLY A 148 35.66 -24.63 -34.09
N VAL A 149 35.00 -25.31 -33.15
CA VAL A 149 35.66 -25.94 -32.00
C VAL A 149 36.04 -27.37 -32.34
N ASP A 150 37.30 -27.57 -32.71
CA ASP A 150 37.87 -28.88 -33.06
C ASP A 150 38.54 -29.62 -31.88
N SER A 151 38.65 -28.97 -30.71
CA SER A 151 39.23 -29.55 -29.50
C SER A 151 38.34 -30.65 -28.91
N TYR A 152 38.92 -31.46 -28.02
CA TYR A 152 38.17 -32.33 -27.11
C TYR A 152 37.14 -31.52 -26.31
N THR A 153 35.96 -32.09 -26.08
CA THR A 153 34.86 -31.38 -25.40
C THR A 153 34.18 -32.24 -24.35
N PHE A 154 34.12 -31.76 -23.10
CA PHE A 154 33.37 -32.42 -22.04
C PHE A 154 31.87 -32.39 -22.33
N ILE A 155 31.24 -33.57 -22.21
CA ILE A 155 29.79 -33.78 -22.24
C ILE A 155 29.36 -34.57 -21.00
N SER A 156 28.07 -34.67 -20.74
CA SER A 156 27.57 -35.37 -19.56
C SER A 156 27.77 -36.88 -19.67
N GLY A 157 28.48 -37.44 -18.69
CA GLY A 157 28.65 -38.87 -18.49
C GLY A 157 29.71 -39.15 -17.44
N GLN A 158 29.38 -40.02 -16.49
CA GLN A 158 30.28 -40.47 -15.42
C GLN A 158 30.02 -41.95 -15.11
N LEU A 159 31.10 -42.72 -15.05
CA LEU A 159 31.04 -44.11 -14.64
C LEU A 159 30.91 -44.21 -13.11
N LYS A 160 29.87 -44.87 -12.63
CA LYS A 160 29.65 -45.19 -11.21
C LYS A 160 29.30 -46.67 -11.09
N ASN A 161 30.07 -47.41 -10.30
CA ASN A 161 29.80 -48.83 -10.01
C ASN A 161 29.61 -49.74 -11.25
N GLY A 162 30.31 -49.45 -12.36
CA GLY A 162 30.24 -50.23 -13.61
C GLY A 162 29.22 -49.71 -14.63
N ASP A 163 28.34 -48.79 -14.24
CA ASP A 163 27.32 -48.22 -15.11
C ASP A 163 27.57 -46.73 -15.40
N TRP A 164 27.12 -46.28 -16.58
CA TRP A 164 27.23 -44.89 -17.00
C TRP A 164 25.97 -44.09 -16.61
N TYR A 165 26.19 -43.00 -15.89
CA TYR A 165 25.15 -42.06 -15.49
C TYR A 165 25.43 -40.69 -16.09
N PHE A 166 24.39 -39.89 -16.32
CA PHE A 166 24.60 -38.46 -16.59
C PHE A 166 25.28 -37.81 -15.39
N THR A 167 26.31 -36.99 -15.67
CA THR A 167 27.18 -36.36 -14.68
C THR A 167 26.40 -35.68 -13.56
N ASP A 168 26.78 -35.93 -12.31
CA ASP A 168 26.16 -35.36 -11.10
C ASP A 168 24.65 -35.65 -10.96
N THR A 169 24.14 -36.67 -11.67
CA THR A 169 22.78 -37.21 -11.51
C THR A 169 22.81 -38.71 -11.16
N ASN A 170 21.63 -39.26 -10.88
CA ASN A 170 21.39 -40.72 -10.76
C ASN A 170 20.64 -41.28 -11.97
N ILE A 171 20.65 -40.57 -13.10
CA ILE A 171 19.95 -40.99 -14.33
C ILE A 171 20.89 -41.85 -15.16
N LEU A 172 20.48 -43.09 -15.41
CA LEU A 172 21.23 -44.04 -16.24
C LEU A 172 21.24 -43.60 -17.70
N MET A 173 22.39 -43.71 -18.36
CA MET A 173 22.49 -43.46 -19.80
C MET A 173 22.00 -44.67 -20.59
N SER A 174 21.19 -44.43 -21.62
CA SER A 174 20.67 -45.48 -22.52
C SER A 174 21.18 -45.36 -23.96
N TYR A 175 21.75 -44.20 -24.32
CA TYR A 175 22.32 -43.94 -25.63
C TYR A 175 23.84 -43.78 -25.53
N PHE A 176 24.56 -44.40 -26.46
CA PHE A 176 26.02 -44.42 -26.48
C PHE A 176 26.54 -44.24 -27.91
N ASN A 177 27.60 -43.44 -28.07
CA ASN A 177 28.25 -43.23 -29.36
C ASN A 177 29.79 -43.32 -29.28
N TRP A 178 30.30 -44.41 -28.70
CA TRP A 178 31.73 -44.65 -28.53
C TRP A 178 32.50 -44.84 -29.85
N THR A 179 33.77 -44.42 -29.89
CA THR A 179 34.64 -44.54 -31.08
C THR A 179 35.88 -45.38 -30.81
N GLY A 180 36.18 -46.34 -31.71
CA GLY A 180 37.41 -47.15 -31.66
C GLY A 180 37.46 -48.13 -30.48
N SER A 181 38.35 -49.12 -30.56
CA SER A 181 38.41 -50.32 -29.70
C SER A 181 38.90 -50.08 -28.26
N THR A 182 38.41 -49.08 -27.55
CA THR A 182 38.49 -49.12 -26.08
C THR A 182 37.28 -49.89 -25.60
N SER A 183 37.49 -51.17 -25.30
CA SER A 183 36.54 -51.98 -24.55
C SER A 183 36.04 -51.16 -23.35
N THR A 184 34.74 -51.25 -23.09
CA THR A 184 34.05 -50.66 -21.93
C THR A 184 34.63 -51.10 -20.57
N ASN A 185 35.68 -51.92 -20.56
CA ASN A 185 36.19 -52.68 -19.42
C ASN A 185 37.50 -52.13 -18.83
N ASP A 186 38.15 -51.12 -19.44
CA ASP A 186 39.49 -50.68 -19.00
C ASP A 186 39.52 -49.37 -18.18
N ILE A 187 38.37 -48.79 -17.85
CA ILE A 187 38.33 -47.44 -17.26
C ILE A 187 37.66 -47.51 -15.90
N LYS A 188 38.49 -47.57 -14.85
CA LYS A 188 38.07 -47.74 -13.45
C LYS A 188 37.42 -46.47 -12.83
N SER A 189 37.33 -45.35 -13.56
CA SER A 189 36.62 -44.12 -13.16
C SER A 189 36.55 -43.10 -14.32
N GLY A 190 35.63 -43.30 -15.27
CA GLY A 190 35.60 -42.56 -16.54
C GLY A 190 34.59 -41.40 -16.59
N CYS A 191 34.98 -40.30 -17.25
CA CYS A 191 34.11 -39.21 -17.71
C CYS A 191 34.10 -39.18 -19.24
N ILE A 192 33.07 -38.61 -19.86
CA ILE A 192 32.92 -38.64 -21.32
C ILE A 192 33.44 -37.35 -21.97
N ILE A 193 34.22 -37.53 -23.03
CA ILE A 193 34.67 -36.45 -23.93
C ILE A 193 34.22 -36.76 -25.36
N LEU A 194 33.65 -35.75 -26.01
CA LEU A 194 33.34 -35.74 -27.42
C LEU A 194 34.59 -35.40 -28.25
N TYR A 195 34.89 -36.25 -29.23
CA TYR A 195 36.07 -36.24 -30.10
C TYR A 195 35.67 -36.23 -31.59
N LYS A 196 36.45 -35.51 -32.42
CA LYS A 196 36.28 -35.47 -33.88
C LYS A 196 36.94 -36.69 -34.51
N ILE A 197 36.19 -37.48 -35.27
CA ILE A 197 36.72 -38.68 -35.89
C ILE A 197 37.31 -38.33 -37.25
N THR A 198 38.59 -38.62 -37.47
CA THR A 198 39.25 -38.51 -38.77
C THR A 198 39.09 -39.83 -39.54
N SER A 199 37.88 -40.13 -40.04
CA SER A 199 37.55 -41.39 -40.71
C SER A 199 36.92 -41.20 -42.10
N THR A 200 37.19 -42.13 -43.02
CA THR A 200 36.55 -42.29 -44.33
C THR A 200 35.12 -42.85 -44.25
N THR A 201 34.61 -43.20 -43.06
CA THR A 201 33.30 -43.85 -42.84
C THR A 201 32.10 -42.91 -42.73
N GLY A 202 32.27 -41.60 -43.00
CA GLY A 202 31.17 -40.62 -42.99
C GLY A 202 30.68 -40.16 -41.61
N ARG A 203 31.26 -40.65 -40.49
CA ARG A 203 30.97 -40.16 -39.12
C ARG A 203 31.90 -39.02 -38.74
N SER A 204 31.34 -37.89 -38.28
CA SER A 204 32.14 -36.69 -37.95
C SER A 204 32.63 -36.62 -36.49
N PHE A 205 31.87 -37.16 -35.52
CA PHE A 205 32.21 -37.09 -34.09
C PHE A 205 31.72 -38.32 -33.33
N GLY A 206 32.40 -38.65 -32.22
CA GLY A 206 31.94 -39.65 -31.26
C GLY A 206 32.71 -39.57 -29.94
N TRP A 207 32.48 -40.54 -29.05
CA TRP A 207 32.85 -40.44 -27.64
C TRP A 207 34.08 -41.28 -27.31
N ILE A 208 34.92 -40.70 -26.46
CA ILE A 208 35.97 -41.40 -25.73
C ILE A 208 35.83 -41.08 -24.25
N SER A 209 36.46 -41.89 -23.41
CA SER A 209 36.42 -41.75 -21.97
C SER A 209 37.77 -41.25 -21.44
N THR A 210 37.70 -40.46 -20.37
CA THR A 210 38.84 -39.83 -19.72
C THR A 210 38.77 -40.00 -18.21
N ASP A 211 39.84 -39.69 -17.49
CA ASP A 211 39.84 -39.69 -16.03
C ASP A 211 39.08 -38.47 -15.47
N CYS A 212 38.00 -38.71 -14.74
CA CYS A 212 37.21 -37.67 -14.08
C CYS A 212 37.99 -36.87 -13.02
N THR A 213 39.09 -37.43 -12.49
CA THR A 213 39.85 -36.86 -11.36
C THR A 213 41.03 -36.02 -11.82
N SER A 214 41.31 -35.98 -13.12
CA SER A 214 42.37 -35.15 -13.67
C SER A 214 42.12 -33.66 -13.39
N THR A 215 43.04 -33.05 -12.64
CA THR A 215 43.00 -31.62 -12.30
C THR A 215 43.78 -30.74 -13.28
N SER A 216 44.54 -31.34 -14.19
CA SER A 216 45.40 -30.66 -15.17
C SER A 216 44.87 -30.70 -16.61
N SER A 217 43.96 -31.63 -16.94
CA SER A 217 43.36 -31.69 -18.27
C SER A 217 42.34 -30.56 -18.44
N THR A 218 42.50 -29.80 -19.53
CA THR A 218 41.56 -28.75 -19.90
C THR A 218 40.98 -29.04 -21.28
N ASN A 219 39.67 -28.96 -21.39
CA ASN A 219 38.93 -29.19 -22.63
C ASN A 219 37.82 -28.16 -22.75
N SER A 220 37.33 -27.94 -23.97
CA SER A 220 36.08 -27.21 -24.16
C SER A 220 34.93 -27.99 -23.50
N TYR A 221 33.75 -27.39 -23.34
CA TYR A 221 32.63 -28.05 -22.68
C TYR A 221 31.30 -27.55 -23.24
N VAL A 222 30.26 -28.39 -23.12
CA VAL A 222 28.89 -28.04 -23.52
C VAL A 222 27.99 -28.05 -22.30
N CYS A 223 27.25 -26.96 -22.08
CA CYS A 223 26.26 -26.87 -21.03
C CYS A 223 24.84 -26.99 -21.59
N GLN A 224 23.92 -27.53 -20.79
CA GLN A 224 22.48 -27.39 -20.99
C GLN A 224 21.85 -26.64 -19.81
N VAL A 225 20.78 -25.90 -20.06
CA VAL A 225 19.83 -25.40 -19.06
C VAL A 225 18.40 -25.52 -19.61
N ASP A 226 17.39 -25.50 -18.76
CA ASP A 226 16.00 -25.40 -19.21
C ASP A 226 15.75 -24.05 -19.88
N ARG A 227 14.81 -24.00 -20.84
CA ARG A 227 14.38 -22.71 -21.38
C ARG A 227 13.69 -21.88 -20.29
N MET A 228 14.00 -20.58 -20.20
CA MET A 228 13.42 -19.71 -19.17
C MET A 228 12.00 -19.28 -19.54
N PRO A 229 11.06 -19.18 -18.58
CA PRO A 229 9.80 -18.48 -18.79
C PRO A 229 10.10 -17.02 -19.12
N THR A 230 9.65 -16.56 -20.29
CA THR A 230 9.69 -15.13 -20.63
C THR A 230 8.30 -14.56 -20.59
N CYS A 231 8.22 -13.25 -20.42
CA CYS A 231 7.00 -12.52 -20.62
C CYS A 231 6.99 -11.97 -22.04
N GLY A 232 5.85 -12.09 -22.73
CA GLY A 232 5.62 -11.38 -24.00
C GLY A 232 5.39 -9.88 -23.76
N SER A 233 4.84 -9.18 -24.75
CA SER A 233 4.47 -7.78 -24.59
C SER A 233 3.58 -7.57 -23.34
N PRO A 234 3.86 -6.54 -22.52
CA PRO A 234 3.12 -6.30 -21.29
C PRO A 234 1.65 -5.95 -21.56
N PRO A 235 0.69 -6.49 -20.79
CA PRO A 235 -0.72 -6.12 -20.90
C PRO A 235 -0.94 -4.73 -20.29
N ILE A 236 -0.66 -3.70 -21.07
CA ILE A 236 -0.81 -2.31 -20.64
C ILE A 236 -2.31 -1.95 -20.56
N PRO A 237 -2.80 -1.42 -19.44
CA PRO A 237 -4.18 -0.96 -19.33
C PRO A 237 -4.45 0.23 -20.27
N SER A 238 -5.70 0.44 -20.66
CA SER A 238 -6.08 1.42 -21.69
C SER A 238 -5.79 2.89 -21.33
N ASP A 239 -5.59 3.17 -20.05
CA ASP A 239 -5.22 4.46 -19.49
C ASP A 239 -3.70 4.62 -19.30
N GLY A 240 -2.90 3.64 -19.72
CA GLY A 240 -1.45 3.60 -19.59
C GLY A 240 -0.69 3.79 -20.90
N ILE A 241 0.51 4.33 -20.78
CA ILE A 241 1.49 4.41 -21.87
C ILE A 241 2.78 3.75 -21.40
N LEU A 242 3.27 2.75 -22.12
CA LEU A 242 4.56 2.12 -21.84
C LEU A 242 5.69 3.15 -21.99
N VAL A 243 6.58 3.21 -21.00
CA VAL A 243 7.77 4.05 -21.01
C VAL A 243 8.92 3.21 -21.57
N GLY A 244 9.44 3.61 -22.73
CA GLY A 244 10.51 2.91 -23.43
C GLY A 244 10.00 2.00 -24.56
N ALA A 245 10.88 1.11 -25.04
CA ALA A 245 10.58 0.21 -26.15
C ALA A 245 9.67 -0.95 -25.73
N ASN A 246 8.66 -1.25 -26.55
CA ASN A 246 7.82 -2.45 -26.42
C ASN A 246 8.52 -3.63 -27.10
N ASN A 247 9.28 -4.40 -26.32
CA ASN A 247 9.95 -5.59 -26.82
C ASN A 247 8.93 -6.74 -26.94
N SER A 248 9.18 -7.67 -27.88
CA SER A 248 8.37 -8.88 -28.01
C SER A 248 8.63 -9.91 -26.90
N VAL A 249 9.78 -9.81 -26.22
CA VAL A 249 10.24 -10.76 -25.20
C VAL A 249 10.95 -10.04 -24.05
N TYR A 250 10.59 -10.39 -22.81
CA TYR A 250 11.17 -9.91 -21.56
C TYR A 250 11.59 -11.07 -20.67
N LYS A 251 12.76 -10.98 -20.04
CA LYS A 251 13.32 -12.01 -19.17
C LYS A 251 12.66 -11.99 -17.80
N LEU A 252 12.70 -13.12 -17.11
CA LEU A 252 12.28 -13.20 -15.71
C LEU A 252 13.02 -12.15 -14.87
N GLY A 253 12.29 -11.34 -14.12
CA GLY A 253 12.84 -10.24 -13.33
C GLY A 253 12.89 -8.88 -14.05
N ASP A 254 12.67 -8.85 -15.37
CA ASP A 254 12.59 -7.59 -16.11
C ASP A 254 11.41 -6.74 -15.61
N ARG A 255 11.64 -5.43 -15.58
CA ARG A 255 10.66 -4.43 -15.18
C ARG A 255 10.29 -3.56 -16.36
N VAL A 256 9.01 -3.27 -16.50
CA VAL A 256 8.51 -2.25 -17.44
C VAL A 256 7.78 -1.16 -16.68
N TYR A 257 7.90 0.05 -17.19
CA TYR A 257 7.35 1.25 -16.57
C TYR A 257 6.17 1.75 -17.41
N VAL A 258 5.07 2.09 -16.77
CA VAL A 258 3.82 2.52 -17.40
C VAL A 258 3.43 3.87 -16.81
N ARG A 259 3.41 4.92 -17.64
CA ARG A 259 2.97 6.25 -17.23
C ARG A 259 1.47 6.42 -17.49
N CYS A 260 0.81 7.23 -16.68
CA CYS A 260 -0.59 7.59 -16.91
C CYS A 260 -0.72 8.41 -18.20
N LYS A 261 -1.72 8.07 -19.03
CA LYS A 261 -2.06 8.77 -20.27
C LYS A 261 -2.59 10.18 -20.04
N TYR A 262 -3.27 10.41 -18.92
CA TYR A 262 -3.97 11.66 -18.59
C TYR A 262 -3.21 12.55 -17.60
N SER A 263 -2.01 12.16 -17.18
CA SER A 263 -1.21 12.94 -16.25
C SER A 263 -0.78 14.26 -16.88
N THR A 264 -1.16 15.37 -16.24
CA THR A 264 -0.74 16.74 -16.59
C THR A 264 0.28 17.29 -15.59
N VAL A 265 0.69 16.51 -14.58
CA VAL A 265 1.56 16.95 -13.47
C VAL A 265 2.89 16.21 -13.56
N VAL A 266 3.98 16.96 -13.72
CA VAL A 266 5.34 16.42 -13.73
C VAL A 266 5.88 16.33 -12.29
N PRO A 267 6.56 15.25 -11.87
CA PRO A 267 6.72 13.95 -12.52
C PRO A 267 5.91 12.88 -11.76
N ASP A 268 4.81 12.40 -12.36
CA ASP A 268 4.20 11.16 -11.90
C ASP A 268 5.22 10.02 -12.01
N ALA A 269 5.52 9.36 -10.89
CA ALA A 269 6.39 8.20 -10.89
C ALA A 269 5.66 7.05 -11.62
N PRO A 270 6.22 6.49 -12.71
CA PRO A 270 5.53 5.49 -13.51
C PRO A 270 5.24 4.24 -12.69
N SER A 271 4.08 3.63 -12.96
CA SER A 271 3.70 2.32 -12.45
C SER A 271 4.65 1.25 -12.99
N VAL A 272 4.90 0.20 -12.22
CA VAL A 272 5.88 -0.85 -12.58
C VAL A 272 5.19 -2.18 -12.72
N MET A 273 5.44 -2.89 -13.82
CA MET A 273 5.10 -4.30 -13.98
C MET A 273 6.38 -5.14 -13.97
N LEU A 274 6.33 -6.28 -13.30
CA LEU A 274 7.46 -7.21 -13.16
C LEU A 274 7.15 -8.51 -13.90
N CYS A 275 8.11 -8.99 -14.69
CA CYS A 275 8.02 -10.31 -15.30
C CYS A 275 8.30 -11.40 -14.26
N LYS A 276 7.30 -12.24 -13.95
CA LYS A 276 7.41 -13.39 -13.03
C LYS A 276 7.29 -14.70 -13.80
N LYS A 277 7.56 -15.83 -13.12
CA LYS A 277 7.41 -17.18 -13.70
C LYS A 277 5.98 -17.46 -14.21
N THR A 278 4.98 -16.79 -13.63
CA THR A 278 3.56 -16.88 -14.00
C THR A 278 3.12 -15.81 -15.02
N GLY A 279 4.06 -15.06 -15.61
CA GLY A 279 3.78 -13.91 -16.48
C GLY A 279 3.92 -12.56 -15.77
N TRP A 280 3.39 -11.51 -16.38
CA TRP A 280 3.43 -10.14 -15.81
C TRP A 280 2.63 -10.04 -14.51
N THR A 281 3.12 -9.24 -13.55
CA THR A 281 2.28 -8.76 -12.46
C THR A 281 1.11 -7.95 -13.00
N THR A 282 -0.08 -8.18 -12.47
CA THR A 282 -1.30 -7.49 -12.91
C THR A 282 -1.24 -5.99 -12.61
N LEU A 283 -1.50 -5.15 -13.62
CA LEU A 283 -1.69 -3.71 -13.49
C LEU A 283 -3.07 -3.37 -14.04
N ASN A 284 -4.04 -3.15 -13.16
CA ASN A 284 -5.44 -2.93 -13.56
C ASN A 284 -5.66 -1.55 -14.21
N SER A 285 -4.90 -0.54 -13.78
CA SER A 285 -4.97 0.83 -14.29
C SER A 285 -3.62 1.52 -14.06
N ALA A 286 -3.19 2.34 -15.02
CA ALA A 286 -1.97 3.13 -14.95
C ALA A 286 -2.21 4.54 -14.39
N CYS A 287 -3.45 5.04 -14.45
CA CYS A 287 -3.86 6.32 -13.90
C CYS A 287 -4.50 6.12 -12.52
N GLY A 288 -3.67 5.86 -11.51
CA GLY A 288 -4.10 5.94 -10.11
C GLY A 288 -4.22 7.39 -9.67
N VAL A 289 -5.22 7.70 -8.84
CA VAL A 289 -5.35 9.01 -8.17
C VAL A 289 -5.02 8.82 -6.70
N CYS A 290 -4.31 9.78 -6.12
CA CYS A 290 -4.01 9.81 -4.70
C CYS A 290 -4.72 10.98 -4.01
N PRO A 291 -5.04 10.85 -2.71
CA PRO A 291 -5.56 11.99 -1.96
C PRO A 291 -4.57 13.17 -2.01
N VAL A 292 -5.09 14.39 -1.86
CA VAL A 292 -4.25 15.59 -1.83
C VAL A 292 -3.17 15.45 -0.76
N GLY A 293 -1.91 15.69 -1.13
CA GLY A 293 -0.75 15.53 -0.24
C GLY A 293 -0.14 14.11 -0.21
N TRP A 294 -0.73 13.14 -0.90
CA TRP A 294 -0.17 11.81 -1.09
C TRP A 294 0.46 11.67 -2.48
N MET A 295 1.50 10.85 -2.58
CA MET A 295 2.31 10.67 -3.79
C MET A 295 2.03 9.30 -4.41
N LEU A 296 1.70 9.29 -5.70
CA LEU A 296 1.42 8.05 -6.41
C LEU A 296 2.68 7.21 -6.62
N ARG A 297 2.58 5.90 -6.33
CA ARG A 297 3.61 4.90 -6.58
C ARG A 297 2.99 3.57 -6.99
N GLY A 298 2.93 3.32 -8.29
CA GLY A 298 2.26 2.13 -8.81
C GLY A 298 0.76 2.17 -8.47
N ASN A 299 0.27 1.13 -7.81
CA ASN A 299 -1.09 1.04 -7.30
C ASN A 299 -1.24 1.51 -5.84
N ARG A 300 -0.26 2.25 -5.30
CA ARG A 300 -0.27 2.76 -3.92
C ARG A 300 -0.12 4.26 -3.89
N CYS A 301 -0.65 4.88 -2.86
CA CYS A 301 -0.38 6.27 -2.51
C CYS A 301 0.46 6.30 -1.25
N ILE A 302 1.50 7.13 -1.26
CA ILE A 302 2.46 7.26 -0.17
C ILE A 302 2.35 8.64 0.45
N PHE A 303 2.21 8.68 1.78
CA PHE A 303 2.24 9.91 2.56
C PHE A 303 3.45 9.93 3.48
N ILE A 304 4.07 11.09 3.63
CA ILE A 304 5.16 11.30 4.59
C ILE A 304 4.71 12.35 5.60
N SER A 305 4.61 11.93 6.85
CA SER A 305 4.33 12.82 7.97
C SER A 305 5.62 13.50 8.44
N LYS A 306 5.57 14.83 8.58
CA LYS A 306 6.61 15.61 9.30
C LYS A 306 6.47 15.49 10.82
N THR A 307 5.27 15.17 11.30
CA THR A 307 5.00 15.03 12.73
C THR A 307 5.61 13.73 13.22
N ALA A 308 6.47 13.83 14.24
CA ALA A 308 7.11 12.67 14.84
C ALA A 308 6.16 11.96 15.81
N LEU A 309 6.02 10.64 15.65
CA LEU A 309 5.23 9.77 16.53
C LEU A 309 6.05 8.56 16.98
N THR A 310 5.65 7.93 18.08
CA THR A 310 6.19 6.62 18.46
C THR A 310 5.84 5.60 17.38
N TRP A 311 6.57 4.48 17.29
CA TRP A 311 6.27 3.47 16.27
C TRP A 311 4.84 2.93 16.39
N SER A 312 4.35 2.73 17.62
CA SER A 312 2.98 2.26 17.89
C SER A 312 1.94 3.28 17.44
N ASP A 313 2.14 4.56 17.76
CA ASP A 313 1.21 5.63 17.37
C ASP A 313 1.24 5.88 15.86
N ALA A 314 2.41 5.82 15.23
CA ALA A 314 2.56 5.91 13.78
C ALA A 314 1.87 4.75 13.05
N THR A 315 2.03 3.52 13.56
CA THR A 315 1.33 2.34 13.02
C THR A 315 -0.18 2.50 13.14
N THR A 316 -0.66 2.96 14.29
CA THR A 316 -2.08 3.22 14.54
C THR A 316 -2.60 4.30 13.60
N PHE A 317 -1.90 5.43 13.50
CA PHE A 317 -2.23 6.52 12.59
C PHE A 317 -2.34 6.02 11.15
N CYS A 318 -1.33 5.29 10.66
CA CYS A 318 -1.36 4.77 9.30
C CYS A 318 -2.46 3.73 9.11
N ARG A 319 -2.78 2.87 10.08
CA ARG A 319 -3.86 1.87 9.91
C ARG A 319 -5.23 2.49 9.73
N PHE A 320 -5.48 3.63 10.36
CA PHE A 320 -6.72 4.39 10.15
C PHE A 320 -6.69 5.24 8.88
N GLY A 321 -5.60 5.21 8.10
CA GLY A 321 -5.28 6.06 6.95
C GLY A 321 -6.07 5.83 5.65
N GLY A 322 -6.79 4.70 5.50
CA GLY A 322 -7.52 4.37 4.27
C GLY A 322 -7.61 2.86 3.97
N ARG A 323 -7.94 2.50 2.72
CA ARG A 323 -8.03 1.10 2.27
C ARG A 323 -6.64 0.45 2.23
N ASN A 324 -6.49 -0.71 2.86
CA ASN A 324 -5.22 -1.44 3.02
C ASN A 324 -4.07 -0.55 3.55
N SER A 325 -4.43 0.40 4.42
CA SER A 325 -3.50 1.40 4.92
C SER A 325 -2.55 0.85 5.96
N SER A 326 -1.28 1.24 5.86
CA SER A 326 -0.25 0.84 6.81
C SER A 326 0.96 1.74 6.76
N LEU A 327 1.94 1.51 7.65
CA LEU A 327 3.28 2.03 7.43
C LEU A 327 3.78 1.54 6.06
N ILE A 328 4.59 2.37 5.39
CA ILE A 328 5.06 2.05 4.04
C ILE A 328 5.77 0.69 4.01
N ARG A 329 5.32 -0.18 3.10
CA ARG A 329 5.97 -1.46 2.80
C ARG A 329 7.03 -1.24 1.73
N MET A 330 8.29 -1.50 2.06
CA MET A 330 9.38 -1.42 1.09
C MET A 330 9.46 -2.74 0.31
N LEU A 331 9.10 -2.71 -0.97
CA LEU A 331 8.99 -3.93 -1.78
C LEU A 331 10.23 -4.18 -2.65
N ASN A 332 11.02 -3.14 -2.95
CA ASN A 332 12.19 -3.22 -3.83
C ASN A 332 13.05 -1.94 -3.78
N ASP A 333 14.16 -1.93 -4.53
CA ASP A 333 15.10 -0.80 -4.64
C ASP A 333 14.48 0.50 -5.15
N ASP A 334 13.41 0.44 -5.95
CA ASP A 334 12.77 1.67 -6.42
C ASP A 334 12.01 2.33 -5.27
N ASP A 335 11.28 1.58 -4.44
CA ASP A 335 10.61 2.13 -3.25
C ASP A 335 11.62 2.81 -2.31
N GLN A 336 12.79 2.19 -2.16
CA GLN A 336 13.93 2.74 -1.43
C GLN A 336 14.41 4.06 -2.03
N PHE A 337 14.63 4.11 -3.34
CA PHE A 337 15.07 5.31 -4.03
C PHE A 337 14.07 6.46 -3.89
N TYR A 338 12.78 6.22 -4.16
CA TYR A 338 11.75 7.27 -4.14
C TYR A 338 11.48 7.80 -2.74
N LEU A 339 11.41 6.94 -1.73
CA LEU A 339 11.19 7.40 -0.35
C LEU A 339 12.33 8.33 0.10
N ARG A 340 13.58 8.02 -0.26
CA ARG A 340 14.73 8.90 0.01
C ARG A 340 14.61 10.24 -0.73
N ALA A 341 14.29 10.22 -2.02
CA ALA A 341 14.11 11.42 -2.82
C ALA A 341 12.99 12.33 -2.27
N TRP A 342 11.88 11.74 -1.81
CA TRP A 342 10.79 12.49 -1.20
C TRP A 342 11.15 13.06 0.16
N ARG A 343 11.89 12.33 0.99
CA ARG A 343 12.40 12.86 2.26
C ARG A 343 13.25 14.11 2.03
N GLN A 344 14.13 14.11 1.04
CA GLN A 344 14.89 15.30 0.64
C GLN A 344 13.97 16.44 0.19
N LYS A 345 12.99 16.15 -0.68
CA LYS A 345 12.00 17.15 -1.14
C LYS A 345 11.25 17.82 0.01
N TYR A 346 10.96 17.09 1.09
CA TYR A 346 10.23 17.60 2.25
C TYR A 346 11.12 18.10 3.40
N ALA A 347 12.45 18.12 3.23
CA ALA A 347 13.44 18.44 4.25
C ALA A 347 13.35 17.54 5.50
N LEU A 348 13.18 16.24 5.27
CA LEU A 348 13.13 15.15 6.26
C LEU A 348 14.28 14.16 6.10
N ASP A 349 15.24 14.45 5.22
CA ASP A 349 16.43 13.64 5.02
C ASP A 349 17.30 13.61 6.28
N GLY A 350 17.38 14.71 7.04
CA GLY A 350 18.11 14.78 8.32
C GLY A 350 17.55 13.93 9.48
N ASP A 351 16.31 13.43 9.36
CA ASP A 351 15.59 12.70 10.41
C ASP A 351 15.62 11.17 10.24
N HIS A 352 15.16 10.41 11.23
CA HIS A 352 14.80 9.01 11.01
C HIS A 352 13.36 8.93 10.47
N THR A 353 12.99 7.82 9.82
CA THR A 353 11.61 7.65 9.34
C THR A 353 11.08 6.25 9.61
N TRP A 354 9.99 6.11 10.36
CA TRP A 354 9.36 4.81 10.58
C TRP A 354 8.83 4.22 9.27
N ILE A 355 9.07 2.92 9.07
CA ILE A 355 8.60 2.12 7.94
C ILE A 355 8.00 0.81 8.44
N SER A 356 7.33 0.06 7.57
CA SER A 356 6.74 -1.22 7.94
C SER A 356 7.81 -2.29 8.14
N GLY A 357 7.69 -3.04 9.25
CA GLY A 357 8.49 -4.22 9.51
C GLY A 357 8.40 -4.65 10.97
N GLN A 358 8.13 -5.93 11.20
CA GLN A 358 8.08 -6.53 12.53
C GLN A 358 8.77 -7.89 12.56
N LEU A 359 9.66 -8.11 13.55
CA LEU A 359 10.35 -9.38 13.75
C LEU A 359 9.50 -10.32 14.62
N ILE A 360 9.11 -11.47 14.07
CA ILE A 360 8.34 -12.50 14.77
C ILE A 360 9.06 -13.83 14.55
N SER A 361 9.51 -14.46 15.65
CA SER A 361 10.17 -15.78 15.62
C SER A 361 11.34 -15.87 14.63
N GLY A 362 12.14 -14.81 14.50
CA GLY A 362 13.31 -14.76 13.62
C GLY A 362 13.01 -14.42 12.16
N ILE A 363 11.75 -14.16 11.81
CA ILE A 363 11.33 -13.79 10.44
C ILE A 363 10.74 -12.37 10.47
N TRP A 364 11.12 -11.55 9.48
CA TRP A 364 10.58 -10.20 9.31
C TRP A 364 9.29 -10.23 8.47
N PHE A 365 8.22 -9.66 9.00
CA PHE A 365 6.93 -9.50 8.33
C PHE A 365 6.61 -8.01 8.14
N TYR A 366 5.77 -7.67 7.16
CA TYR A 366 5.20 -6.33 7.13
C TYR A 366 4.27 -6.14 8.36
N SER A 367 4.39 -5.01 9.05
CA SER A 367 3.74 -4.72 10.35
C SER A 367 2.21 -4.82 10.38
N ASP A 368 1.58 -4.93 9.23
CA ASP A 368 0.14 -5.01 9.01
C ASP A 368 -0.29 -6.33 8.32
N SER A 369 0.62 -7.28 8.12
CA SER A 369 0.30 -8.54 7.44
C SER A 369 1.14 -9.72 7.92
N ILE A 370 0.69 -10.92 7.57
CA ILE A 370 1.46 -12.16 7.74
C ILE A 370 2.42 -12.45 6.57
N ILE A 371 2.61 -11.48 5.66
CA ILE A 371 3.47 -11.66 4.49
C ILE A 371 4.94 -11.42 4.89
N PRO A 372 5.83 -12.40 4.70
CA PRO A 372 7.25 -12.23 4.96
C PRO A 372 7.87 -11.19 4.02
N MET A 373 8.79 -10.38 4.56
CA MET A 373 9.58 -9.45 3.77
C MET A 373 10.60 -10.22 2.94
N THR A 374 10.74 -9.84 1.67
CA THR A 374 11.69 -10.47 0.72
C THR A 374 12.79 -9.51 0.27
N TYR A 375 12.59 -8.21 0.48
CA TYR A 375 13.55 -7.15 0.17
C TYR A 375 14.06 -6.50 1.46
N PHE A 376 15.37 -6.26 1.52
CA PHE A 376 16.02 -5.66 2.67
C PHE A 376 17.15 -4.72 2.25
N ASN A 377 17.24 -3.55 2.90
CA ASN A 377 18.34 -2.61 2.70
C ASN A 377 18.99 -2.21 4.04
N TRP A 378 19.52 -3.20 4.76
CA TRP A 378 20.09 -3.03 6.10
C TRP A 378 21.33 -2.13 6.13
N THR A 379 21.48 -1.33 7.20
CA THR A 379 22.79 -0.78 7.55
C THR A 379 23.73 -1.88 8.07
N SER A 380 25.05 -1.63 7.99
CA SER A 380 26.07 -2.55 8.52
C SER A 380 25.96 -2.80 10.03
N SER A 381 25.35 -1.88 10.78
CA SER A 381 25.18 -1.96 12.24
C SER A 381 23.80 -2.43 12.70
N ALA A 382 22.90 -2.82 11.80
CA ALA A 382 21.53 -3.19 12.17
C ALA A 382 21.49 -4.54 12.92
N ALA A 383 20.71 -4.61 14.00
CA ALA A 383 20.47 -5.85 14.74
C ALA A 383 19.35 -6.66 14.06
N LYS A 384 19.72 -7.52 13.12
CA LYS A 384 18.78 -8.20 12.22
C LYS A 384 17.90 -9.26 12.89
N ASN A 385 18.44 -9.97 13.90
CA ASN A 385 17.80 -11.12 14.53
C ASN A 385 17.73 -10.97 16.05
N ASN A 386 17.34 -9.80 16.55
CA ASN A 386 17.23 -9.55 17.98
C ASN A 386 15.76 -9.30 18.37
N PRO A 387 15.13 -10.14 19.21
CA PRO A 387 13.73 -9.99 19.61
C PRO A 387 13.40 -8.66 20.29
N LYS A 388 14.40 -8.01 20.91
CA LYS A 388 14.24 -6.68 21.53
C LYS A 388 14.10 -5.57 20.48
N TYR A 389 14.77 -5.71 19.33
CA TYR A 389 14.78 -4.72 18.25
C TYR A 389 13.95 -5.25 17.09
N ASN A 390 12.64 -5.25 17.28
CA ASN A 390 11.68 -5.94 16.42
C ASN A 390 10.85 -5.00 15.53
N CYS A 391 11.20 -3.72 15.40
CA CYS A 391 10.56 -2.75 14.49
C CYS A 391 11.56 -2.06 13.57
N LEU A 392 11.12 -1.45 12.44
CA LEU A 392 12.02 -0.85 11.44
C LEU A 392 11.87 0.66 11.27
N TYR A 393 13.00 1.33 11.04
CA TYR A 393 13.06 2.69 10.50
C TYR A 393 14.15 2.85 9.45
N LEU A 394 13.96 3.85 8.59
CA LEU A 394 14.97 4.37 7.67
C LEU A 394 15.90 5.33 8.40
N TYR A 395 17.21 5.14 8.23
CA TYR A 395 18.22 5.99 8.83
C TYR A 395 18.29 7.38 8.17
N ARG A 396 18.81 8.38 8.90
CA ARG A 396 18.97 9.75 8.42
C ARG A 396 20.06 9.90 7.35
N GLU A 397 20.02 11.02 6.64
CA GLU A 397 20.89 11.43 5.52
C GLU A 397 21.12 12.96 5.52
N PRO A 398 22.23 13.46 4.97
CA PRO A 398 23.45 12.73 4.66
C PRO A 398 24.18 12.31 5.93
N THR A 399 24.95 11.23 5.85
CA THR A 399 25.83 10.77 6.95
C THR A 399 27.26 10.70 6.47
N THR A 400 28.21 11.04 7.35
CA THR A 400 29.65 10.89 7.09
C THR A 400 30.09 9.43 6.96
N SER A 401 29.23 8.49 7.40
CA SER A 401 29.52 7.05 7.38
C SER A 401 29.01 6.31 6.13
N GLY A 402 28.41 7.00 5.16
CA GLY A 402 27.89 6.39 3.92
C GLY A 402 26.65 5.53 4.10
N ARG A 403 25.98 5.56 5.26
CA ARG A 403 24.80 4.72 5.59
C ARG A 403 23.49 5.39 5.23
N ASN A 404 23.46 6.08 4.10
CA ASN A 404 22.38 6.98 3.74
C ASN A 404 21.09 6.19 3.45
N GLY A 405 20.08 6.34 4.30
CA GLY A 405 18.76 5.73 4.11
C GLY A 405 18.71 4.22 4.32
N GLY A 406 19.75 3.62 4.90
CA GLY A 406 19.72 2.19 5.24
C GLY A 406 18.74 1.91 6.38
N TRP A 407 18.31 0.65 6.52
CA TRP A 407 17.33 0.24 7.52
C TRP A 407 18.00 -0.11 8.83
N VAL A 408 17.37 0.27 9.93
CA VAL A 408 17.80 -0.06 11.29
C VAL A 408 16.62 -0.61 12.08
N SER A 409 16.90 -1.64 12.87
CA SER A 409 15.98 -2.25 13.81
C SER A 409 15.88 -1.42 15.10
N SER A 410 14.67 -1.23 15.63
CA SER A 410 14.38 -0.51 16.87
C SER A 410 13.46 -1.30 17.80
N VAL A 411 13.37 -0.85 19.04
CA VAL A 411 12.39 -1.34 20.02
C VAL A 411 11.03 -0.72 19.71
N CYS A 412 10.01 -1.53 19.40
CA CYS A 412 8.68 -1.05 19.02
C CYS A 412 8.01 -0.16 20.07
N ASN A 413 8.17 -0.52 21.35
CA ASN A 413 7.53 0.18 22.49
C ASN A 413 8.41 1.30 23.05
N SER A 414 9.37 1.80 22.26
CA SER A 414 10.15 2.96 22.65
C SER A 414 9.29 4.22 22.64
N ILE A 415 9.53 5.13 23.59
CA ILE A 415 8.96 6.47 23.59
C ILE A 415 9.58 7.39 22.52
N THR A 416 10.55 6.89 21.75
CA THR A 416 11.23 7.66 20.71
C THR A 416 10.25 7.94 19.56
N ALA A 417 10.11 9.22 19.23
CA ALA A 417 9.24 9.66 18.15
C ALA A 417 10.04 10.03 16.90
N TYR A 418 9.63 9.53 15.74
CA TYR A 418 10.19 9.89 14.45
C TYR A 418 9.10 10.25 13.45
N PRO A 419 9.40 11.09 12.44
CA PRO A 419 8.64 11.14 11.20
C PRO A 419 8.33 9.73 10.67
N PHE A 420 7.28 9.57 9.90
CA PHE A 420 6.84 8.26 9.44
C PHE A 420 6.20 8.36 8.06
N ALA A 421 6.22 7.25 7.33
CA ALA A 421 5.60 7.16 6.02
C ALA A 421 4.47 6.12 6.04
N CYS A 422 3.30 6.51 5.54
CA CYS A 422 2.16 5.62 5.35
C CYS A 422 2.01 5.26 3.87
N GLN A 423 1.32 4.16 3.62
CA GLN A 423 0.81 3.80 2.31
C GLN A 423 -0.69 3.49 2.40
N ILE A 424 -1.41 3.76 1.31
CA ILE A 424 -2.77 3.25 1.01
C ILE A 424 -2.80 2.71 -0.41
N ASP A 425 -3.85 2.01 -0.79
CA ASP A 425 -4.10 1.72 -2.21
C ASP A 425 -4.49 3.00 -2.96
N ALA A 426 -4.03 3.12 -4.22
CA ALA A 426 -4.44 4.20 -5.10
C ALA A 426 -5.90 4.03 -5.56
N TYR A 427 -6.61 5.14 -5.75
CA TYR A 427 -7.97 5.13 -6.27
C TYR A 427 -7.94 4.93 -7.80
N PHE A 428 -8.86 4.15 -8.33
CA PHE A 428 -8.96 3.87 -9.76
C PHE A 428 -10.28 4.37 -10.32
N THR A 429 -10.22 5.07 -11.46
CA THR A 429 -11.38 5.67 -12.14
C THR A 429 -12.37 4.64 -12.71
N SER A 430 -12.02 3.34 -12.70
CA SER A 430 -12.84 2.24 -13.21
C SER A 430 -13.62 1.47 -12.14
N ASP A 431 -13.31 1.67 -10.86
CA ASP A 431 -14.13 1.14 -9.75
C ASP A 431 -15.25 2.16 -9.47
N ASN A 432 -16.43 1.71 -9.04
CA ASN A 432 -17.50 2.54 -8.46
C ASN A 432 -17.08 3.27 -7.15
N SER A 433 -15.82 3.72 -7.04
CA SER A 433 -15.10 4.16 -5.85
C SER A 433 -15.14 5.67 -5.59
N LEU A 434 -16.19 6.34 -6.04
CA LEU A 434 -16.51 7.73 -5.69
C LEU A 434 -17.36 7.80 -4.41
N SER A 435 -17.21 6.83 -3.51
CA SER A 435 -17.94 6.72 -2.24
C SER A 435 -17.06 7.08 -1.05
N ASP A 436 -17.67 7.42 0.07
CA ASP A 436 -16.94 7.59 1.33
C ASP A 436 -16.31 6.27 1.78
N ALA A 437 -15.06 6.33 2.26
CA ALA A 437 -14.37 5.21 2.88
C ALA A 437 -14.74 5.05 4.37
N SER A 438 -15.31 6.09 5.00
CA SER A 438 -15.83 6.06 6.35
C SER A 438 -17.36 6.25 6.37
N THR A 439 -18.06 5.46 7.18
CA THR A 439 -19.51 5.61 7.37
C THR A 439 -19.87 6.82 8.25
N SER A 440 -18.90 7.39 8.96
CA SER A 440 -19.11 8.51 9.90
C SER A 440 -18.93 9.89 9.26
N CYS A 441 -18.87 9.98 7.93
CA CYS A 441 -18.59 11.24 7.25
C CYS A 441 -19.70 12.29 7.41
N GLN A 442 -20.96 11.86 7.44
CA GLN A 442 -22.08 12.76 7.72
C GLN A 442 -22.05 13.24 9.19
N ASP A 443 -21.70 12.37 10.13
CA ASP A 443 -21.55 12.74 11.54
C ASP A 443 -20.40 13.75 11.72
N ALA A 444 -19.24 13.50 11.08
CA ALA A 444 -18.10 14.39 11.11
C ALA A 444 -18.41 15.77 10.52
N LEU A 445 -19.21 15.84 9.46
CA LEU A 445 -19.71 17.09 8.88
C LEU A 445 -20.76 17.79 9.76
N SER A 446 -21.58 17.03 10.48
CA SER A 446 -22.53 17.58 11.45
C SER A 446 -21.79 18.21 12.64
N ASP A 447 -20.79 17.50 13.18
CA ASP A 447 -20.01 17.95 14.34
C ASP A 447 -19.00 19.05 13.99
N ASN A 448 -18.45 19.01 12.78
CA ASN A 448 -17.50 19.99 12.27
C ASN A 448 -17.86 20.39 10.83
N PRO A 449 -18.72 21.40 10.66
CA PRO A 449 -19.20 21.82 9.35
C PRO A 449 -18.11 22.18 8.33
N ASN A 450 -16.96 22.67 8.81
CA ASN A 450 -15.82 23.03 7.96
C ASN A 450 -14.86 21.86 7.70
N PHE A 451 -15.21 20.63 8.05
CA PHE A 451 -14.33 19.47 7.94
C PHE A 451 -13.76 19.28 6.51
N CYS A 452 -14.57 19.52 5.48
CA CYS A 452 -14.16 19.39 4.09
C CYS A 452 -13.44 20.64 3.52
N THR A 453 -13.40 21.75 4.26
CA THR A 453 -12.88 23.04 3.76
C THR A 453 -11.71 23.60 4.59
N ASP A 454 -11.56 23.19 5.85
CA ASP A 454 -10.43 23.56 6.70
C ASP A 454 -9.14 22.88 6.20
N THR A 455 -8.09 23.68 5.99
CA THR A 455 -6.81 23.23 5.44
C THR A 455 -6.14 22.11 6.25
N ARG A 456 -6.46 21.97 7.55
CA ARG A 456 -5.90 20.94 8.43
C ARG A 456 -6.64 19.61 8.36
N SER A 457 -7.93 19.63 8.02
CA SER A 457 -8.75 18.41 7.88
C SER A 457 -8.99 18.01 6.42
N LEU A 458 -8.72 18.90 5.47
CA LEU A 458 -8.94 18.67 4.04
C LEU A 458 -8.28 17.38 3.52
N SER A 459 -7.07 17.06 3.96
CA SER A 459 -6.38 15.81 3.58
C SER A 459 -7.10 14.57 4.11
N THR A 460 -7.62 14.64 5.35
CA THR A 460 -8.38 13.59 5.99
C THR A 460 -9.75 13.44 5.32
N ALA A 461 -10.42 14.56 5.08
CA ALA A 461 -11.68 14.63 4.36
C ALA A 461 -11.57 14.01 2.95
N ALA A 462 -10.51 14.33 2.22
CA ALA A 462 -10.22 13.76 0.90
C ALA A 462 -9.84 12.27 0.94
N ALA A 463 -9.31 11.77 2.06
CA ALA A 463 -8.98 10.35 2.20
C ALA A 463 -10.20 9.49 2.59
N PHE A 464 -11.11 10.01 3.42
CA PHE A 464 -12.18 9.22 4.03
C PHE A 464 -13.60 9.58 3.60
N CYS A 465 -13.83 10.83 3.24
CA CYS A 465 -15.17 11.39 3.06
C CYS A 465 -15.32 11.99 1.66
N TYR A 466 -14.82 11.26 0.67
CA TYR A 466 -14.66 11.75 -0.69
C TYR A 466 -15.97 12.20 -1.34
N GLN A 467 -17.04 11.43 -1.13
CA GLN A 467 -18.38 11.71 -1.65
C GLN A 467 -19.08 12.77 -0.79
N SER A 468 -19.03 12.62 0.53
CA SER A 468 -19.61 13.56 1.51
C SER A 468 -19.04 14.96 1.36
N CYS A 469 -17.76 15.07 0.99
CA CYS A 469 -17.07 16.34 0.77
C CYS A 469 -17.17 16.87 -0.65
N GLY A 470 -17.93 16.19 -1.51
CA GLY A 470 -18.24 16.68 -2.84
C GLY A 470 -17.06 16.69 -3.82
N PHE A 471 -16.07 15.82 -3.64
CA PHE A 471 -14.91 15.72 -4.56
C PHE A 471 -15.21 14.95 -5.85
N THR A 472 -16.48 14.61 -6.08
CA THR A 472 -16.95 13.78 -7.19
C THR A 472 -17.91 14.57 -8.08
N PRO A 473 -18.05 14.24 -9.38
CA PRO A 473 -19.08 14.84 -10.23
C PRO A 473 -20.49 14.41 -9.80
N GLY A 474 -21.48 15.32 -9.86
CA GLY A 474 -22.89 15.00 -9.56
C GLY A 474 -23.27 15.06 -8.08
N THR A 475 -22.60 15.91 -7.30
CA THR A 475 -22.81 16.02 -5.85
C THR A 475 -24.13 16.65 -5.48
N ALA A 476 -24.65 16.27 -4.31
CA ALA A 476 -25.86 16.83 -3.77
C ALA A 476 -25.72 18.34 -3.56
N ILE A 477 -26.81 19.06 -3.78
CA ILE A 477 -26.87 20.52 -3.68
C ILE A 477 -27.82 20.87 -2.55
N CYS A 478 -27.37 21.72 -1.63
CA CYS A 478 -28.18 22.26 -0.55
C CYS A 478 -28.52 23.72 -0.82
N THR A 479 -29.77 24.08 -0.57
CA THR A 479 -30.28 25.45 -0.66
C THR A 479 -30.46 26.04 0.73
N ALA A 480 -30.21 27.33 0.88
CA ALA A 480 -30.40 28.03 2.14
C ALA A 480 -31.90 28.00 2.55
N PRO A 481 -32.21 27.67 3.83
CA PRO A 481 -33.58 27.73 4.33
C PRO A 481 -34.11 29.16 4.38
N LEU A 482 -35.41 29.32 4.15
CA LEU A 482 -36.10 30.60 4.30
C LEU A 482 -36.50 30.80 5.76
N SER A 483 -36.11 31.93 6.35
CA SER A 483 -36.45 32.28 7.73
C SER A 483 -36.72 33.78 7.89
N THR A 484 -37.63 34.13 8.80
CA THR A 484 -37.91 35.52 9.19
C THR A 484 -37.08 35.96 10.40
N THR A 485 -36.43 35.03 11.11
CA THR A 485 -35.75 35.29 12.39
C THR A 485 -34.23 35.29 12.27
N TYR A 486 -33.68 34.74 11.18
CA TYR A 486 -32.26 34.73 10.88
C TYR A 486 -32.02 34.90 9.38
N THR A 487 -30.78 35.25 9.02
CA THR A 487 -30.31 35.44 7.65
C THR A 487 -29.06 34.63 7.37
N LEU A 488 -28.89 34.27 6.10
CA LEU A 488 -27.66 33.67 5.58
C LEU A 488 -26.57 34.75 5.53
N THR A 489 -25.38 34.46 6.06
CA THR A 489 -24.24 35.39 6.02
C THR A 489 -23.19 34.98 4.99
N THR A 490 -23.22 33.75 4.48
CA THR A 490 -22.37 33.32 3.37
C THR A 490 -22.86 33.90 2.04
N PRO A 491 -21.97 34.18 1.06
CA PRO A 491 -22.33 34.87 -0.18
C PRO A 491 -23.25 34.07 -1.10
N LEU A 492 -23.16 32.73 -1.04
CA LEU A 492 -23.89 31.83 -1.93
C LEU A 492 -25.06 31.16 -1.19
N PRO A 493 -26.30 31.30 -1.68
CA PRO A 493 -27.47 30.64 -1.12
C PRO A 493 -27.61 29.18 -1.55
N ILE A 494 -26.62 28.67 -2.27
CA ILE A 494 -26.55 27.31 -2.79
C ILE A 494 -25.11 26.82 -2.61
N ILE A 495 -24.95 25.64 -1.99
CA ILE A 495 -23.65 24.99 -1.83
C ILE A 495 -23.74 23.50 -2.19
N SER A 496 -22.65 22.94 -2.67
CA SER A 496 -22.52 21.49 -2.91
C SER A 496 -22.19 20.74 -1.62
N ALA A 497 -22.38 19.42 -1.64
CA ALA A 497 -22.00 18.50 -0.56
C ALA A 497 -20.57 18.82 -0.04
N GLY A 498 -20.41 18.86 1.28
CA GLY A 498 -19.15 19.23 1.93
C GLY A 498 -18.93 20.73 2.11
N GLY A 499 -19.66 21.58 1.40
CA GLY A 499 -19.65 23.03 1.63
C GLY A 499 -20.30 23.40 2.96
N THR A 500 -20.02 24.62 3.45
CA THR A 500 -20.59 25.17 4.69
C THR A 500 -21.40 26.42 4.41
N MET A 501 -22.59 26.52 5.02
CA MET A 501 -23.34 27.77 5.13
C MET A 501 -23.23 28.32 6.56
N THR A 502 -23.18 29.65 6.67
CA THR A 502 -23.21 30.35 7.97
C THR A 502 -24.45 31.24 8.06
N PHE A 503 -25.02 31.31 9.26
CA PHE A 503 -26.24 32.03 9.57
C PHE A 503 -26.06 32.94 10.78
N ALA A 504 -26.80 34.04 10.81
CA ALA A 504 -26.88 34.95 11.94
C ALA A 504 -28.34 35.36 12.21
N CYS A 505 -28.70 35.51 13.48
CA CYS A 505 -30.01 36.07 13.84
C CYS A 505 -30.15 37.48 13.27
N ASN A 506 -31.37 37.81 12.84
CA ASN A 506 -31.68 39.15 12.36
C ASN A 506 -31.54 40.19 13.48
N SER A 507 -31.33 41.45 13.12
CA SER A 507 -31.31 42.53 14.10
C SER A 507 -32.57 42.51 14.98
N GLY A 508 -32.40 42.58 16.30
CA GLY A 508 -33.48 42.47 17.28
C GLY A 508 -33.87 41.04 17.67
N TYR A 509 -33.27 40.02 17.07
CA TYR A 509 -33.42 38.62 17.48
C TYR A 509 -32.15 38.11 18.17
N PHE A 510 -32.33 37.37 19.25
CA PHE A 510 -31.27 36.75 20.01
C PHE A 510 -31.17 35.27 19.67
N TYR A 511 -29.95 34.75 19.68
CA TYR A 511 -29.70 33.33 19.51
C TYR A 511 -30.20 32.53 20.71
N THR A 512 -31.05 31.54 20.44
CA THR A 512 -31.62 30.67 21.47
C THR A 512 -31.22 29.20 21.33
N GLY A 513 -30.64 28.80 20.19
CA GLY A 513 -30.15 27.44 19.97
C GLY A 513 -29.89 27.13 18.50
N GLY A 514 -29.55 25.88 18.20
CA GLY A 514 -29.26 25.41 16.83
C GLY A 514 -27.87 25.80 16.32
N ASP A 515 -27.55 25.42 15.08
CA ASP A 515 -26.19 25.56 14.56
C ASP A 515 -26.06 26.78 13.65
N ARG A 516 -25.07 27.62 13.95
CA ARG A 516 -24.74 28.80 13.12
C ARG A 516 -23.98 28.45 11.86
N ASN A 517 -23.26 27.33 11.85
CA ASN A 517 -22.56 26.80 10.70
C ASN A 517 -23.13 25.42 10.40
N ARG A 518 -23.51 25.15 9.15
CA ARG A 518 -24.11 23.87 8.76
C ARG A 518 -23.51 23.41 7.44
N ALA A 519 -23.08 22.16 7.38
CA ALA A 519 -22.52 21.55 6.18
C ALA A 519 -23.62 20.97 5.29
N CYS A 520 -23.39 20.95 3.98
CA CYS A 520 -24.26 20.24 3.05
C CYS A 520 -23.98 18.73 3.07
N GLY A 521 -25.00 17.94 3.36
CA GLY A 521 -24.92 16.48 3.40
C GLY A 521 -25.17 15.81 2.04
N LEU A 522 -25.02 14.48 2.01
CA LEU A 522 -25.18 13.67 0.80
C LEU A 522 -26.60 13.63 0.24
N THR A 523 -27.60 13.94 1.06
CA THR A 523 -29.02 13.89 0.68
C THR A 523 -29.55 15.23 0.16
N GLY A 524 -28.69 16.25 0.05
CA GLY A 524 -29.09 17.61 -0.35
C GLY A 524 -29.70 18.43 0.80
N ASN A 525 -29.61 17.93 2.03
CA ASN A 525 -30.04 18.64 3.23
C ASN A 525 -28.84 19.17 4.02
N LEU A 526 -29.02 20.32 4.66
CA LEU A 526 -28.06 20.83 5.62
C LEU A 526 -28.03 19.94 6.87
N LEU A 527 -26.84 19.54 7.28
CA LEU A 527 -26.60 18.76 8.50
C LEU A 527 -26.63 19.67 9.74
N GLY A 528 -26.75 19.07 10.92
CA GLY A 528 -26.94 19.80 12.18
C GLY A 528 -28.35 20.36 12.36
N THR A 529 -28.53 21.08 13.46
CA THR A 529 -29.81 21.65 13.90
C THR A 529 -30.03 23.03 13.30
N GLU A 530 -31.25 23.33 12.87
CA GLU A 530 -31.60 24.65 12.35
C GLU A 530 -31.42 25.76 13.40
N LEU A 531 -30.90 26.91 12.97
CA LEU A 531 -30.66 28.06 13.83
C LEU A 531 -31.98 28.58 14.43
N SER A 532 -32.01 28.70 15.75
CA SER A 532 -33.15 29.21 16.50
C SER A 532 -32.84 30.61 17.02
N CYS A 533 -33.68 31.57 16.65
CA CYS A 533 -33.58 32.97 17.04
C CYS A 533 -34.92 33.48 17.58
N ASN A 534 -34.91 34.19 18.70
CA ASN A 534 -36.09 34.72 19.38
C ASN A 534 -35.90 36.19 19.76
N ASN A 535 -36.92 37.03 19.55
CA ASN A 535 -36.87 38.46 19.86
C ASN A 535 -37.17 38.81 21.33
N ASN A 536 -37.65 37.84 22.12
CA ASN A 536 -37.93 38.00 23.54
C ASN A 536 -37.73 36.69 24.33
N PRO A 537 -36.50 36.13 24.38
CA PRO A 537 -36.27 34.89 25.09
C PRO A 537 -36.44 35.05 26.62
N PRO A 538 -37.09 34.09 27.31
CA PRO A 538 -37.19 34.10 28.78
C PRO A 538 -35.85 33.76 29.46
N SER A 539 -34.99 33.01 28.76
CA SER A 539 -33.63 32.70 29.18
C SER A 539 -32.74 32.48 27.95
N MET A 540 -31.43 32.69 28.10
CA MET A 540 -30.44 32.46 27.05
C MET A 540 -29.23 31.72 27.59
N THR A 541 -28.71 30.78 26.81
CA THR A 541 -27.45 30.10 27.10
C THR A 541 -26.34 30.65 26.21
N VAL A 542 -25.26 31.12 26.82
CA VAL A 542 -24.16 31.82 26.15
C VAL A 542 -22.91 30.94 26.13
N GLY A 543 -22.35 30.72 24.94
CA GLY A 543 -21.09 29.98 24.76
C GLY A 543 -21.21 28.45 24.83
N TYR A 544 -22.42 27.87 24.88
CA TYR A 544 -22.61 26.43 25.05
C TYR A 544 -21.95 25.57 23.95
N TYR A 545 -22.02 26.03 22.70
CA TYR A 545 -21.38 25.38 21.54
C TYR A 545 -19.83 25.34 21.63
N LEU A 546 -19.24 26.07 22.57
CA LEU A 546 -17.79 26.09 22.83
C LEU A 546 -17.39 25.15 23.97
N LEU A 547 -18.32 24.42 24.56
CA LEU A 547 -18.07 23.40 25.58
C LEU A 547 -17.65 22.08 24.94
N LYS A 548 -16.34 21.83 24.86
CA LYS A 548 -15.79 20.55 24.43
C LYS A 548 -14.44 20.28 25.07
N SER A 549 -14.08 19.02 25.19
CA SER A 549 -12.73 18.62 25.58
C SER A 549 -11.71 19.09 24.54
N ARG A 550 -10.55 19.52 25.02
CA ARG A 550 -9.46 20.10 24.24
C ARG A 550 -8.13 19.65 24.85
N LEU A 551 -7.08 19.72 24.04
CA LEU A 551 -5.74 19.23 24.40
C LEU A 551 -5.03 20.07 25.48
N SER A 552 -5.49 21.30 25.75
CA SER A 552 -4.86 22.21 26.71
C SER A 552 -5.80 22.49 27.89
N THR A 553 -5.23 23.01 28.99
CA THR A 553 -5.97 23.33 30.21
C THR A 553 -5.54 24.66 30.77
N THR A 554 -6.37 25.25 31.65
CA THR A 554 -6.05 26.53 32.26
C THR A 554 -4.75 26.47 33.08
N PRO A 555 -3.86 27.47 32.95
CA PRO A 555 -2.71 27.60 33.82
C PRO A 555 -3.12 27.88 35.27
N SER A 556 -2.24 27.57 36.21
CA SER A 556 -2.48 27.85 37.64
C SER A 556 -2.52 29.35 37.90
N LYS A 557 -3.23 29.75 38.97
CA LYS A 557 -3.28 31.13 39.46
C LYS A 557 -3.74 32.16 38.43
N THR A 558 -4.41 31.73 37.37
CA THR A 558 -4.81 32.60 36.27
C THR A 558 -6.25 33.05 36.48
N VAL A 559 -6.45 34.36 36.41
CA VAL A 559 -7.76 35.00 36.32
C VAL A 559 -7.93 35.44 34.88
N PHE A 560 -9.04 35.07 34.26
CA PHE A 560 -9.35 35.51 32.90
C PHE A 560 -10.79 35.97 32.80
N CYS A 561 -11.04 36.94 31.93
CA CYS A 561 -12.38 37.38 31.58
C CYS A 561 -12.58 37.34 30.05
N LEU A 562 -13.77 36.88 29.65
CA LEU A 562 -14.18 36.67 28.27
C LEU A 562 -14.88 37.93 27.76
N ASP A 563 -14.10 39.00 27.65
CA ASP A 563 -14.56 40.31 27.18
C ASP A 563 -14.71 40.33 25.65
N PHE A 564 -15.68 39.58 25.14
CA PHE A 564 -16.03 39.46 23.73
C PHE A 564 -17.54 39.50 23.56
N ASP A 565 -18.01 40.11 22.47
CA ASP A 565 -19.44 40.23 22.19
C ASP A 565 -20.19 38.89 22.21
N GLY A 566 -19.53 37.77 21.87
CA GLY A 566 -20.10 36.43 21.93
C GLY A 566 -20.21 35.79 23.32
N TYR A 567 -19.60 36.40 24.34
CA TYR A 567 -19.55 35.89 25.73
C TYR A 567 -20.14 36.86 26.76
N ARG A 568 -20.39 38.11 26.37
CA ARG A 568 -21.05 39.10 27.22
C ARG A 568 -22.50 38.75 27.49
N VAL A 569 -22.99 39.19 28.64
CA VAL A 569 -24.37 38.97 29.06
C VAL A 569 -25.32 39.63 28.05
N PRO A 570 -26.22 38.89 27.38
CA PRO A 570 -27.00 39.43 26.28
C PRO A 570 -28.38 39.97 26.69
N ILE A 571 -28.85 39.70 27.92
CA ILE A 571 -30.09 40.26 28.51
C ILE A 571 -29.89 40.61 29.97
N ASN A 572 -30.64 41.60 30.44
CA ASN A 572 -30.81 41.83 31.87
C ASN A 572 -31.49 40.63 32.52
N GLY A 573 -31.03 40.23 33.71
CA GLY A 573 -31.60 39.10 34.43
C GLY A 573 -30.68 38.59 35.52
N LYS A 574 -30.64 37.27 35.67
CA LYS A 574 -29.80 36.55 36.63
C LYS A 574 -29.11 35.37 35.96
N ILE A 575 -27.85 35.12 36.30
CA ILE A 575 -27.18 33.87 35.90
C ILE A 575 -27.72 32.75 36.78
N VAL A 576 -28.36 31.77 36.15
CA VAL A 576 -29.06 30.66 36.82
C VAL A 576 -28.32 29.34 36.69
N THR A 577 -27.47 29.17 35.68
CA THR A 577 -26.69 27.94 35.49
C THR A 577 -25.31 28.27 34.92
N TRP A 578 -24.27 27.61 35.40
CA TRP A 578 -22.94 27.58 34.79
C TRP A 578 -22.68 26.22 34.15
N PHE A 579 -21.95 26.21 33.05
CA PHE A 579 -21.51 25.00 32.39
C PHE A 579 -20.00 25.06 32.14
N THR A 580 -19.32 23.95 32.36
CA THR A 580 -17.88 23.85 32.10
C THR A 580 -17.49 22.42 31.74
N TYR A 581 -16.41 22.26 30.99
CA TYR A 581 -15.77 20.95 30.82
C TYR A 581 -14.48 20.92 31.64
N CYS A 582 -14.36 19.97 32.56
CA CYS A 582 -13.22 19.84 33.45
C CYS A 582 -12.40 18.59 33.12
N GLU A 583 -11.09 18.76 32.94
CA GLU A 583 -10.16 17.63 32.75
C GLU A 583 -9.75 17.01 34.09
N LYS A 584 -9.75 17.81 35.17
CA LYS A 584 -9.43 17.37 36.53
C LYS A 584 -10.45 17.91 37.52
N ALA A 585 -10.65 17.18 38.62
CA ALA A 585 -11.39 17.70 39.76
C ALA A 585 -10.68 18.91 40.36
N GLY A 586 -11.43 19.93 40.76
CA GLY A 586 -10.87 21.08 41.44
C GLY A 586 -11.80 22.28 41.49
N ASP A 587 -11.40 23.26 42.30
CA ASP A 587 -12.20 24.45 42.54
C ASP A 587 -12.05 25.48 41.41
N ILE A 588 -13.20 25.95 40.93
CA ILE A 588 -13.31 27.03 39.96
C ILE A 588 -14.13 28.13 40.61
N THR A 589 -13.60 29.34 40.58
CA THR A 589 -14.38 30.54 40.93
C THR A 589 -14.80 31.25 39.66
N PHE A 590 -16.09 31.20 39.31
CA PHE A 590 -16.64 32.04 38.25
C PHE A 590 -16.78 33.47 38.74
N LEU A 591 -16.54 34.42 37.84
CA LEU A 591 -16.46 35.84 38.12
C LEU A 591 -17.36 36.59 37.14
N ILE A 592 -18.07 37.60 37.64
CA ILE A 592 -18.91 38.47 36.83
C ILE A 592 -18.43 39.90 37.05
N TYR A 593 -18.09 40.58 35.97
CA TYR A 593 -17.59 41.94 35.99
C TYR A 593 -18.49 42.86 35.18
N ARG A 594 -18.62 44.10 35.64
CA ARG A 594 -19.14 45.22 34.84
C ARG A 594 -18.00 46.13 34.46
N LYS A 595 -17.85 46.39 33.17
CA LYS A 595 -16.77 47.22 32.64
C LYS A 595 -17.24 48.66 32.46
N SER A 596 -16.43 49.61 32.94
CA SER A 596 -16.60 51.04 32.70
C SER A 596 -15.25 51.63 32.25
N GLY A 597 -15.16 52.02 30.99
CA GLY A 597 -13.88 52.37 30.36
C GLY A 597 -12.90 51.19 30.39
N SER A 598 -11.76 51.37 31.05
CA SER A 598 -10.73 50.33 31.26
C SER A 598 -10.83 49.59 32.60
N THR A 599 -11.80 49.96 33.45
CA THR A 599 -11.95 49.40 34.80
C THR A 599 -13.03 48.31 34.85
N TYR A 600 -12.75 47.26 35.63
CA TYR A 600 -13.64 46.12 35.84
C TYR A 600 -14.12 46.14 37.30
N SER A 601 -15.44 46.13 37.49
CA SER A 601 -16.07 46.10 38.82
C SER A 601 -16.74 44.75 39.04
N LEU A 602 -16.36 44.03 40.09
CA LEU A 602 -16.93 42.71 40.40
C LEU A 602 -18.40 42.86 40.82
N GLN A 603 -19.29 42.20 40.10
CA GLN A 603 -20.74 42.16 40.40
C GLN A 603 -21.12 40.93 41.23
N GLY A 604 -20.39 39.83 41.05
CA GLY A 604 -20.61 38.60 41.80
C GLY A 604 -19.58 37.54 41.46
N SER A 605 -19.49 36.53 42.31
CA SER A 605 -18.62 35.36 42.13
C SER A 605 -19.28 34.09 42.65
N TYR A 606 -18.88 32.95 42.08
CA TYR A 606 -19.38 31.63 42.43
C TYR A 606 -18.25 30.64 42.54
N ASN A 607 -18.10 30.02 43.70
CA ASN A 607 -17.16 28.92 43.84
C ASN A 607 -17.87 27.59 43.63
N ILE A 608 -17.30 26.76 42.78
CA ILE A 608 -17.76 25.40 42.50
C ILE A 608 -16.58 24.44 42.61
N THR A 609 -16.84 23.20 43.01
CA THR A 609 -15.87 22.11 42.88
C THR A 609 -16.27 21.25 41.69
N CYS A 610 -15.57 21.42 40.58
CA CYS A 610 -15.87 20.69 39.35
C CYS A 610 -15.39 19.23 39.43
N GLN A 611 -16.06 18.33 38.70
CA GLN A 611 -15.66 16.93 38.54
C GLN A 611 -15.20 16.65 37.11
N PRO A 612 -14.20 15.76 36.91
CA PRO A 612 -13.67 15.45 35.59
C PRO A 612 -14.65 14.60 34.77
N GLY A 613 -14.69 14.80 33.45
CA GLY A 613 -15.53 14.02 32.53
C GLY A 613 -16.36 14.89 31.58
N LEU A 614 -17.60 14.49 31.31
CA LEU A 614 -18.56 15.20 30.44
C LEU A 614 -18.79 16.67 30.85
N ILE A 615 -19.52 17.42 30.03
CA ILE A 615 -19.95 18.79 30.35
C ILE A 615 -20.68 18.78 31.70
N TRP A 616 -20.12 19.48 32.68
CA TRP A 616 -20.67 19.63 34.02
C TRP A 616 -21.51 20.90 34.10
N SER A 617 -22.71 20.79 34.65
CA SER A 617 -23.63 21.91 34.88
C SER A 617 -23.80 22.18 36.37
N TYR A 618 -23.86 23.45 36.75
CA TYR A 618 -24.15 23.90 38.10
C TYR A 618 -25.29 24.91 38.11
N ASP A 619 -26.41 24.52 38.71
CA ASP A 619 -27.53 25.43 38.94
C ASP A 619 -27.25 26.32 40.15
N VAL A 620 -27.31 27.63 39.91
CA VAL A 620 -27.05 28.65 40.91
C VAL A 620 -28.28 28.77 41.83
N PRO A 621 -28.13 28.52 43.15
CA PRO A 621 -29.23 28.64 44.10
C PRO A 621 -29.86 30.04 44.06
N SER A 622 -31.19 30.13 44.14
CA SER A 622 -31.95 31.38 43.97
C SER A 622 -31.47 32.54 44.85
N ALA A 623 -31.00 32.25 46.07
CA ALA A 623 -30.46 33.23 47.01
C ALA A 623 -29.08 33.79 46.59
N SER A 624 -28.33 33.04 45.81
CA SER A 624 -26.98 33.38 45.35
C SER A 624 -26.96 33.94 43.93
N GLN A 625 -28.09 33.93 43.20
CA GLN A 625 -28.16 34.42 41.82
C GLN A 625 -27.87 35.93 41.70
N THR A 626 -26.80 36.27 40.98
CA THR A 626 -26.29 37.63 40.77
C THR A 626 -27.13 38.29 39.68
N LYS A 627 -27.62 39.49 39.97
CA LYS A 627 -28.27 40.33 38.94
C LYS A 627 -27.22 40.81 37.95
N VAL A 628 -27.48 40.55 36.68
CA VAL A 628 -26.60 40.93 35.57
C VAL A 628 -27.33 41.86 34.60
N GLN A 629 -26.56 42.72 33.97
CA GLN A 629 -26.99 43.65 32.93
C GLN A 629 -26.41 43.23 31.58
N VAL A 630 -27.03 43.71 30.50
CA VAL A 630 -26.44 43.61 29.16
C VAL A 630 -24.99 44.14 29.21
N ASP A 631 -24.09 43.46 28.50
CA ASP A 631 -22.65 43.73 28.44
C ASP A 631 -21.82 43.40 29.70
N ASP A 632 -22.42 42.86 30.77
CA ASP A 632 -21.64 42.29 31.85
C ASP A 632 -20.75 41.13 31.31
N ILE A 633 -19.55 41.01 31.85
CA ILE A 633 -18.49 40.12 31.36
C ILE A 633 -18.31 38.97 32.33
N VAL A 634 -18.22 37.75 31.81
CA VAL A 634 -17.94 36.56 32.61
C VAL A 634 -16.47 36.18 32.57
N GLY A 635 -15.99 35.54 33.63
CA GLY A 635 -14.63 35.06 33.75
C GLY A 635 -14.52 33.92 34.74
N ALA A 636 -13.30 33.43 34.93
CA ALA A 636 -13.03 32.45 35.97
C ALA A 636 -11.61 32.57 36.54
N TYR A 637 -11.45 32.00 37.72
CA TYR A 637 -10.20 31.80 38.42
C TYR A 637 -10.03 30.33 38.81
N THR A 638 -8.82 29.82 38.63
CA THR A 638 -8.41 28.51 39.12
C THR A 638 -7.08 28.62 39.86
N ALA A 639 -7.04 28.18 41.13
CA ALA A 639 -5.81 28.23 41.93
C ALA A 639 -4.72 27.26 41.41
N VAL A 640 -5.13 26.10 40.90
CA VAL A 640 -4.24 25.08 40.31
C VAL A 640 -4.47 24.96 38.81
N SER A 641 -3.46 24.48 38.09
CA SER A 641 -3.52 24.25 36.64
C SER A 641 -4.25 22.94 36.34
N GLY A 642 -4.84 22.83 35.15
CA GLY A 642 -5.37 21.55 34.68
C GLY A 642 -6.86 21.33 34.91
N ILE A 643 -7.58 22.31 35.44
CA ILE A 643 -9.00 22.14 35.79
C ILE A 643 -9.87 22.32 34.54
N ILE A 644 -9.89 23.51 33.95
CA ILE A 644 -10.80 23.85 32.84
C ILE A 644 -10.15 23.49 31.51
N SER A 645 -10.87 22.72 30.69
CA SER A 645 -10.43 22.37 29.34
C SER A 645 -10.44 23.61 28.44
N MET A 646 -9.38 23.83 27.66
CA MET A 646 -9.22 25.02 26.83
C MET A 646 -8.35 24.81 25.60
N THR A 647 -8.41 25.72 24.64
CA THR A 647 -7.43 25.80 23.55
C THR A 647 -6.46 26.91 23.86
N ASP A 648 -5.17 26.60 24.00
CA ASP A 648 -4.11 27.61 23.97
C ASP A 648 -3.80 27.94 22.50
N CYS A 649 -3.98 29.21 22.13
CA CYS A 649 -3.69 29.72 20.79
C CYS A 649 -2.53 30.71 20.78
N SER A 650 -1.74 30.79 21.85
CA SER A 650 -0.64 31.75 21.98
C SER A 650 0.46 31.55 20.94
N GLY A 651 0.70 30.30 20.51
CA GLY A 651 1.67 29.94 19.46
C GLY A 651 1.14 29.98 18.02
N ARG A 652 -0.11 30.41 17.79
CA ARG A 652 -0.70 30.42 16.45
C ARG A 652 -0.54 31.78 15.76
N PRO A 653 -0.35 31.82 14.42
CA PRO A 653 -0.33 33.07 13.66
C PRO A 653 -1.70 33.78 13.72
N ASP A 654 -2.79 33.02 13.65
CA ASP A 654 -4.15 33.55 13.73
C ASP A 654 -4.71 33.42 15.16
N LYS A 655 -4.68 34.53 15.90
CA LYS A 655 -5.20 34.60 17.27
C LYS A 655 -6.70 34.92 17.24
N PHE A 656 -7.56 34.01 17.73
CA PHE A 656 -9.02 34.13 17.59
C PHE A 656 -9.78 34.45 18.88
N LEU A 657 -9.18 34.28 20.07
CA LEU A 657 -9.80 34.64 21.35
C LEU A 657 -8.77 35.21 22.33
N MET A 658 -8.52 36.51 22.24
CA MET A 658 -7.58 37.27 23.08
C MET A 658 -8.18 37.69 24.43
N ALA A 659 -8.24 36.78 25.39
CA ALA A 659 -8.86 37.04 26.68
C ALA A 659 -7.99 37.99 27.52
N SER A 660 -8.63 38.89 28.27
CA SER A 660 -7.97 39.69 29.29
C SER A 660 -7.64 38.81 30.49
N THR A 661 -6.39 38.81 30.91
CA THR A 661 -5.84 37.88 31.90
C THR A 661 -4.99 38.59 32.95
N ALA A 662 -4.98 38.03 34.15
CA ALA A 662 -4.18 38.46 35.29
C ALA A 662 -3.75 37.23 36.10
N THR A 663 -2.82 37.43 37.03
CA THR A 663 -2.35 36.38 37.93
C THR A 663 -2.69 36.74 39.36
N ALA A 664 -3.27 35.80 40.11
CA ALA A 664 -3.64 35.96 41.50
C ALA A 664 -3.21 34.73 42.30
N ALA A 665 -2.41 34.91 43.35
CA ALA A 665 -1.93 33.83 44.20
C ALA A 665 -3.05 33.26 45.09
N THR A 666 -4.03 34.08 45.44
CA THR A 666 -5.18 33.70 46.28
C THR A 666 -6.50 34.08 45.63
N ILE A 667 -7.60 33.49 46.09
CA ILE A 667 -8.95 33.88 45.67
C ILE A 667 -9.27 35.33 46.05
N THR A 668 -8.81 35.80 47.22
CA THR A 668 -9.02 37.19 47.67
C THR A 668 -8.38 38.19 46.70
N GLU A 669 -7.16 37.91 46.24
CA GLU A 669 -6.51 38.71 45.20
C GLU A 669 -7.29 38.65 43.89
N ALA A 670 -7.79 37.48 43.49
CA ALA A 670 -8.56 37.32 42.26
C ALA A 670 -9.85 38.16 42.27
N LEU A 671 -10.56 38.17 43.40
CA LEU A 671 -11.77 38.97 43.60
C LEU A 671 -11.50 40.48 43.64
N GLY A 672 -10.27 40.89 44.01
CA GLY A 672 -9.84 42.28 44.06
C GLY A 672 -9.34 42.87 42.74
N ILE A 673 -9.30 42.08 41.65
CA ILE A 673 -8.82 42.57 40.35
C ILE A 673 -9.81 43.55 39.74
N THR A 674 -9.33 44.77 39.48
CA THR A 674 -10.09 45.84 38.85
C THR A 674 -9.55 46.27 37.48
N SER A 675 -8.39 45.75 37.07
CA SER A 675 -7.78 46.01 35.76
C SER A 675 -6.98 44.80 35.27
N PHE A 676 -6.96 44.61 33.94
CA PHE A 676 -6.23 43.53 33.29
C PHE A 676 -5.20 44.13 32.32
N THR A 677 -3.92 43.83 32.55
CA THR A 677 -2.81 44.40 31.75
C THR A 677 -2.26 43.42 30.71
N LYS A 678 -2.67 42.16 30.75
CA LYS A 678 -2.19 41.11 29.85
C LYS A 678 -3.34 40.56 29.03
N GLN A 679 -3.12 40.38 27.73
CA GLN A 679 -4.00 39.57 26.89
C GLN A 679 -3.35 38.26 26.52
N THR A 680 -4.10 37.17 26.64
CA THR A 680 -3.64 35.81 26.34
C THR A 680 -4.61 35.19 25.34
N CYS A 681 -4.08 34.53 24.30
CA CYS A 681 -4.92 33.84 23.34
C CYS A 681 -5.37 32.50 23.95
N MET A 682 -6.63 32.42 24.36
CA MET A 682 -7.18 31.22 25.00
C MET A 682 -8.67 31.09 24.75
N ALA A 683 -9.16 29.87 24.51
CA ALA A 683 -10.59 29.57 24.42
C ALA A 683 -11.00 28.52 25.46
N PRO A 684 -11.42 28.94 26.66
CA PRO A 684 -11.82 28.03 27.74
C PRO A 684 -13.23 27.47 27.53
N ALA A 685 -13.46 26.23 27.98
CA ALA A 685 -14.75 25.56 27.95
C ALA A 685 -15.64 26.04 29.10
N ILE A 686 -16.10 27.29 29.02
CA ILE A 686 -17.07 27.88 29.95
C ILE A 686 -18.28 28.38 29.17
N SER A 687 -19.47 28.21 29.76
CA SER A 687 -20.75 28.70 29.26
C SER A 687 -21.64 28.99 30.45
N TYR A 688 -22.70 29.78 30.25
CA TYR A 688 -23.64 30.10 31.31
C TYR A 688 -25.05 30.33 30.74
N LYS A 689 -26.06 30.18 31.60
CA LYS A 689 -27.45 30.49 31.30
C LYS A 689 -27.88 31.71 32.11
N VAL A 690 -28.41 32.71 31.42
CA VAL A 690 -29.05 33.89 32.01
C VAL A 690 -30.57 33.79 31.84
N GLN A 691 -31.32 34.16 32.86
CA GLN A 691 -32.79 34.17 32.87
C GLN A 691 -33.29 35.53 33.35
N LYS A 692 -34.34 36.06 32.72
CA LYS A 692 -34.91 37.37 33.03
C LYS A 692 -35.43 37.48 34.47
#